data_AF-A0A850BI79-F1
#
_entry.id   AF-A0A850BI79-F1
#
_cell.length_a   1.000
_cell.length_b   1.000
_cell.length_c   1.000
_cell.angle_alpha   90.00
_cell.angle_beta   90.00
_cell.angle_gamma   90.00
#
_symmetry.space_group_name_H-M   'P 1'
#
loop_
_entity.id
_entity.type
_entity.pdbx_description
1 polymer ?
#
loop_
_entity_poly.entity_id
_entity_poly.type
_entity_poly.pdbx_seq_one_letter_code
_entity_poly.pdbx_strand_id
1 'polypeptide(L)'
;EACDDDDLDAGDGCGPTCAVEAGYSCAGAPSMCSTTCGDGIIAGAEACDDDDLDAGDGCGPTCAIEAGFSCAGAPSVCATTCGDGIIAGAEVCDDDNAASSDGCSAACAIELGWQCAGSPSACSTICGDGLKLGGEACDDGDKAPLDGCSAACTTETGWQCVGSPSICSTICGDGIKLPPEACDDGNPTAGDGCTPSCFIEPGYQCAGSPSMCAGICGDGAMVANEGCDDGDNSPLDGCNAICMVEAGWQCAGSPSACSAICGDGTKVGPETCDDGGTAAGDGCNPACLIEVGWQCSGVPSACSTICGDGILRGAEACDDGDTAGSDGCGPTCIVEAGWQCAGSPSACSAICGDGIKVGPEACDDGGTAAADGCSPACSIEMGWQCSGSPSACSAICGDGILLGGEACDDGDTAGLDGCGPTCIVEAGWQCSGSPSACSAICGDEIVVGSEVCDGMNLGGQTCLTVGFDAGPLACKADCTFDTSNCLTFEDCNDGVDNDNDAIADCADPDCAADPICSSGNEAVCNNFDDEDSDGLTDCEDPSSCKSLAICAPGNTPVGGPCDVPHDCVSSTQTPVCIDAATQGFPGGYCSSFCSSSPGCGAGALCMPVIDIASDAGLCLDTCTSSANCRAGYVCSDFGYTSKVCWPDQPFTCGDDELTKPPAEPYYMIVFDTSGSTLTALGTANSCGFAATRNGHARCGVRQAVQAYQWKYNFGLASFAVTQSSCSGACFSNCQLNCFQAELTTTGMCVGCGAKPGNASTRAGANIVVPMRVDKIPAAADNVPQILSWMDNNCTGSTELFAQGNAPLNGALRDMYRYFSSSWIDTNGVPLSSPLTSVALGEKPCRPVEVILLIDGGDTCDLPSDAVAAAAALYAGFTKDGITWSVKTHVIDFGNAGVEADQIAAAGGTGSAQHVTTDAQIAQAIGNILKGGPYPSEACDGLDNNCNGCVDEGGCP
;
A
#
# COMPACT_ATOMS: atom_id res chain seq x y z
N GLU A 1 -113.40 54.49 16.78
CA GLU A 1 -112.01 54.84 16.43
C GLU A 1 -111.32 53.66 15.75
N ALA A 2 -110.09 53.82 15.26
CA ALA A 2 -109.27 52.70 14.75
C ALA A 2 -108.31 52.16 15.83
N CYS A 3 -107.97 53.00 16.80
CA CYS A 3 -107.23 52.71 18.03
C CYS A 3 -107.71 53.68 19.13
N ASP A 4 -107.46 53.34 20.38
CA ASP A 4 -107.87 54.08 21.59
C ASP A 4 -106.96 53.64 22.75
N ASP A 5 -105.98 54.45 23.13
CA ASP A 5 -104.95 54.18 24.15
C ASP A 5 -105.09 55.07 25.40
N ASP A 6 -106.29 55.64 25.61
CA ASP A 6 -106.67 56.49 26.74
C ASP A 6 -106.02 57.91 26.79
N ASP A 7 -105.23 58.36 25.81
CA ASP A 7 -104.75 59.76 25.71
C ASP A 7 -104.90 60.47 24.33
N LEU A 8 -104.00 61.40 24.00
CA LEU A 8 -104.03 62.33 22.85
C LEU A 8 -102.62 62.82 22.41
N ASP A 9 -101.55 62.15 22.84
CA ASP A 9 -100.20 62.45 22.35
C ASP A 9 -100.01 61.85 20.92
N ALA A 10 -98.78 61.78 20.42
CA ALA A 10 -98.48 61.32 19.05
C ALA A 10 -97.03 60.84 18.93
N GLY A 11 -96.79 59.81 18.13
CA GLY A 11 -95.53 59.07 18.07
C GLY A 11 -95.50 57.82 18.96
N ASP A 12 -96.65 57.44 19.52
CA ASP A 12 -96.95 56.28 20.38
C ASP A 12 -97.74 55.18 19.63
N GLY A 13 -98.38 55.55 18.51
CA GLY A 13 -99.14 54.68 17.63
C GLY A 13 -100.61 55.04 17.45
N CYS A 14 -101.19 55.93 18.28
CA CYS A 14 -102.59 56.35 18.13
C CYS A 14 -102.81 57.87 18.22
N GLY A 15 -102.28 58.60 17.24
CA GLY A 15 -102.37 60.05 17.20
C GLY A 15 -103.81 60.62 17.33
N PRO A 16 -103.95 61.92 17.66
CA PRO A 16 -105.12 62.54 18.33
C PRO A 16 -106.39 62.69 17.49
N THR A 17 -106.50 61.94 16.39
CA THR A 17 -107.75 61.68 15.66
C THR A 17 -108.25 60.24 15.83
N CYS A 18 -107.63 59.49 16.75
CA CYS A 18 -107.92 58.10 17.09
C CYS A 18 -107.78 57.17 15.86
N ALA A 19 -106.67 57.37 15.15
CA ALA A 19 -106.28 56.70 13.93
C ALA A 19 -104.84 56.18 14.08
N VAL A 20 -104.61 54.94 13.69
CA VAL A 20 -103.30 54.28 13.82
C VAL A 20 -102.25 55.06 13.01
N GLU A 21 -101.11 55.33 13.61
CA GLU A 21 -100.00 56.05 12.99
C GLU A 21 -99.20 55.16 12.02
N ALA A 22 -98.41 55.78 11.12
CA ALA A 22 -97.55 55.02 10.20
C ALA A 22 -96.40 54.35 10.98
N GLY A 23 -95.98 53.16 10.55
CA GLY A 23 -95.06 52.29 11.29
C GLY A 23 -95.70 51.52 12.45
N TYR A 24 -96.98 51.74 12.78
CA TYR A 24 -97.62 51.16 13.97
C TYR A 24 -98.72 50.13 13.68
N SER A 25 -98.78 49.13 14.55
CA SER A 25 -99.85 48.13 14.63
C SER A 25 -100.46 48.14 16.03
N CYS A 26 -101.77 48.43 16.12
CA CYS A 26 -102.47 48.59 17.40
C CYS A 26 -103.56 47.52 17.58
N ALA A 27 -103.65 46.95 18.78
CA ALA A 27 -104.68 45.97 19.13
C ALA A 27 -105.10 46.05 20.60
N GLY A 28 -106.41 45.98 20.86
CA GLY A 28 -106.97 45.93 22.23
C GLY A 28 -108.22 46.79 22.40
N ALA A 29 -108.59 46.98 23.67
CA ALA A 29 -109.51 48.01 24.17
C ALA A 29 -109.30 48.16 25.71
N PRO A 30 -108.46 49.11 26.18
CA PRO A 30 -107.65 50.04 25.38
C PRO A 30 -106.62 49.31 24.51
N SER A 31 -106.21 49.99 23.46
CA SER A 31 -105.28 49.55 22.43
C SER A 31 -103.87 49.59 22.98
N MET A 32 -103.09 48.53 22.74
CA MET A 32 -101.64 48.60 22.83
C MET A 32 -101.10 48.66 21.40
N CYS A 33 -100.27 49.65 21.13
CA CYS A 33 -99.59 49.83 19.85
C CYS A 33 -98.15 49.31 19.97
N SER A 34 -97.67 48.70 18.89
CA SER A 34 -96.27 48.32 18.69
C SER A 34 -95.82 48.78 17.31
N THR A 35 -94.54 49.10 17.18
CA THR A 35 -93.94 49.43 15.88
C THR A 35 -93.89 48.18 14.98
N THR A 36 -93.63 48.35 13.69
CA THR A 36 -93.91 47.34 12.65
C THR A 36 -92.70 47.17 11.73
N CYS A 37 -91.61 46.67 12.33
CA CYS A 37 -90.35 46.42 11.65
C CYS A 37 -90.49 45.73 10.28
N GLY A 38 -89.76 46.23 9.30
CA GLY A 38 -89.76 45.81 7.90
C GLY A 38 -90.83 46.51 7.06
N ASP A 39 -91.14 47.78 7.34
CA ASP A 39 -92.08 48.60 6.53
C ASP A 39 -91.45 49.87 5.90
N GLY A 40 -90.16 50.07 6.11
CA GLY A 40 -89.34 51.17 5.61
C GLY A 40 -89.42 52.46 6.45
N ILE A 41 -90.12 52.44 7.59
CA ILE A 41 -90.39 53.63 8.41
C ILE A 41 -89.92 53.42 9.85
N ILE A 42 -88.77 54.01 10.22
CA ILE A 42 -88.33 54.07 11.62
C ILE A 42 -89.40 54.80 12.46
N ALA A 43 -90.09 54.06 13.34
CA ALA A 43 -91.13 54.56 14.23
C ALA A 43 -90.76 54.33 15.71
N GLY A 44 -91.27 55.20 16.58
CA GLY A 44 -91.23 55.00 18.04
C GLY A 44 -89.83 54.79 18.65
N ALA A 45 -89.51 53.52 18.90
CA ALA A 45 -88.29 53.07 19.58
C ALA A 45 -87.32 52.28 18.68
N GLU A 46 -87.59 52.21 17.38
CA GLU A 46 -86.75 51.51 16.39
C GLU A 46 -85.43 52.26 16.15
N ALA A 47 -84.35 51.50 16.00
CA ALA A 47 -83.01 52.05 15.75
C ALA A 47 -82.68 52.11 14.25
N CYS A 48 -83.34 51.25 13.45
CA CYS A 48 -83.29 51.14 12.00
C CYS A 48 -84.59 50.48 11.53
N ASP A 49 -84.84 50.54 10.22
CA ASP A 49 -85.81 49.75 9.45
C ASP A 49 -85.43 49.93 7.97
N ASP A 50 -85.15 48.87 7.23
CA ASP A 50 -84.64 48.85 5.85
C ASP A 50 -85.57 48.19 4.82
N ASP A 51 -86.89 48.10 5.10
CA ASP A 51 -87.95 47.57 4.19
C ASP A 51 -87.98 46.02 4.06
N ASP A 52 -87.23 45.27 4.89
CA ASP A 52 -87.44 43.81 5.07
C ASP A 52 -87.18 43.26 6.51
N LEU A 53 -86.91 41.95 6.64
CA LEU A 53 -86.81 41.20 7.91
C LEU A 53 -85.77 40.04 7.82
N ASP A 54 -84.80 40.13 6.91
CA ASP A 54 -83.65 39.23 6.90
C ASP A 54 -82.66 39.61 8.04
N ALA A 55 -81.41 39.15 7.98
CA ALA A 55 -80.41 39.37 9.04
C ALA A 55 -78.99 39.09 8.51
N GLY A 56 -78.01 39.90 8.92
CA GLY A 56 -76.64 39.93 8.38
C GLY A 56 -76.38 41.03 7.35
N ASP A 57 -77.34 41.93 7.17
CA ASP A 57 -77.42 43.09 6.27
C ASP A 57 -77.30 44.42 7.05
N GLY A 58 -77.75 44.42 8.30
CA GLY A 58 -77.44 45.44 9.30
C GLY A 58 -78.62 45.90 10.15
N CYS A 59 -79.86 45.59 9.77
CA CYS A 59 -81.04 45.83 10.60
C CYS A 59 -81.77 44.51 10.89
N GLY A 60 -81.48 43.91 12.03
CA GLY A 60 -82.07 42.62 12.37
C GLY A 60 -83.59 42.70 12.57
N PRO A 61 -84.31 41.55 12.56
CA PRO A 61 -85.78 41.45 12.49
C PRO A 61 -86.54 41.85 13.77
N THR A 62 -85.97 42.77 14.54
CA THR A 62 -86.55 43.48 15.68
C THR A 62 -86.26 45.00 15.61
N CYS A 63 -85.79 45.48 14.46
CA CYS A 63 -85.45 46.88 14.16
C CYS A 63 -84.43 47.49 15.13
N ALA A 64 -83.45 46.65 15.46
CA ALA A 64 -82.24 46.98 16.17
C ALA A 64 -81.05 46.81 15.23
N ILE A 65 -80.16 47.81 15.19
CA ILE A 65 -78.93 47.79 14.39
C ILE A 65 -78.07 46.60 14.84
N GLU A 66 -77.61 45.79 13.88
CA GLU A 66 -76.78 44.62 14.15
C GLU A 66 -75.33 45.02 14.50
N ALA A 67 -74.64 44.15 15.24
CA ALA A 67 -73.25 44.40 15.63
C ALA A 67 -72.32 44.41 14.40
N GLY A 68 -71.39 45.36 14.34
CA GLY A 68 -70.55 45.65 13.17
C GLY A 68 -71.16 46.65 12.19
N PHE A 69 -72.46 46.97 12.29
CA PHE A 69 -73.15 47.85 11.32
C PHE A 69 -73.43 49.26 11.85
N SER A 70 -73.45 50.21 10.92
CA SER A 70 -73.98 51.56 11.11
C SER A 70 -75.05 51.85 10.06
N CYS A 71 -76.27 52.15 10.52
CA CYS A 71 -77.44 52.36 9.66
C CYS A 71 -77.89 53.82 9.66
N ALA A 72 -78.29 54.33 8.50
CA ALA A 72 -78.85 55.68 8.37
C ALA A 72 -79.89 55.76 7.24
N GLY A 73 -81.01 56.45 7.49
CA GLY A 73 -82.09 56.65 6.53
C GLY A 73 -83.46 56.25 7.08
N ALA A 74 -84.47 56.34 6.21
CA ALA A 74 -85.78 55.70 6.35
C ALA A 74 -86.36 55.55 4.92
N PRO A 75 -86.33 54.36 4.30
CA PRO A 75 -85.69 53.13 4.80
C PRO A 75 -84.20 53.32 5.05
N SER A 76 -83.67 52.53 5.97
CA SER A 76 -82.30 52.53 6.43
C SER A 76 -81.38 51.97 5.35
N VAL A 77 -80.17 52.50 5.30
CA VAL A 77 -79.08 51.88 4.55
C VAL A 77 -77.97 51.62 5.56
N CYS A 78 -77.64 50.35 5.75
CA CYS A 78 -76.61 49.89 6.68
C CYS A 78 -75.28 49.67 5.94
N ALA A 79 -74.18 49.95 6.63
CA ALA A 79 -72.82 49.70 6.19
C ALA A 79 -71.98 49.14 7.34
N THR A 80 -71.06 48.24 7.03
CA THR A 80 -70.15 47.65 8.02
C THR A 80 -69.09 48.66 8.49
N THR A 81 -68.49 48.41 9.66
CA THR A 81 -67.72 49.40 10.41
C THR A 81 -66.27 48.97 10.63
N CYS A 82 -65.56 48.76 9.52
CA CYS A 82 -64.18 48.32 9.50
C CYS A 82 -63.27 49.00 10.55
N GLY A 83 -62.66 48.17 11.39
CA GLY A 83 -61.83 48.53 12.54
C GLY A 83 -62.56 48.52 13.88
N ASP A 84 -63.59 47.66 14.06
CA ASP A 84 -64.33 47.52 15.33
C ASP A 84 -64.18 46.12 16.01
N GLY A 85 -63.42 45.23 15.39
CA GLY A 85 -63.12 43.87 15.84
C GLY A 85 -64.10 42.80 15.34
N ILE A 86 -65.15 43.18 14.60
CA ILE A 86 -66.25 42.31 14.17
C ILE A 86 -66.25 42.18 12.64
N ILE A 87 -65.92 41.01 12.11
CA ILE A 87 -66.12 40.72 10.67
C ILE A 87 -67.63 40.65 10.40
N ALA A 88 -68.18 41.67 9.73
CA ALA A 88 -69.60 41.79 9.42
C ALA A 88 -69.87 41.83 7.90
N GLY A 89 -71.09 41.47 7.50
CA GLY A 89 -71.59 41.62 6.13
C GLY A 89 -70.69 41.05 5.02
N ALA A 90 -69.92 41.93 4.38
CA ALA A 90 -69.06 41.63 3.22
C ALA A 90 -67.54 41.69 3.52
N GLU A 91 -67.16 41.87 4.79
CA GLU A 91 -65.77 41.98 5.23
C GLU A 91 -65.05 40.63 5.23
N VAL A 92 -63.73 40.64 5.00
CA VAL A 92 -62.90 39.41 4.99
C VAL A 92 -61.80 39.40 6.05
N CYS A 93 -61.58 40.53 6.71
CA CYS A 93 -60.82 40.70 7.95
C CYS A 93 -61.36 41.93 8.71
N ASP A 94 -61.06 42.03 9.99
CA ASP A 94 -61.15 43.27 10.80
C ASP A 94 -60.21 43.10 11.99
N ASP A 95 -59.15 43.91 12.11
CA ASP A 95 -58.10 43.75 13.13
C ASP A 95 -58.17 44.74 14.31
N ASP A 96 -59.40 45.16 14.70
CA ASP A 96 -59.67 46.12 15.81
C ASP A 96 -59.11 47.53 15.53
N ASN A 97 -58.81 47.82 14.25
CA ASN A 97 -58.17 49.06 13.81
C ASN A 97 -58.43 49.35 12.31
N ALA A 98 -58.16 50.60 11.88
CA ALA A 98 -58.41 51.07 10.52
C ALA A 98 -57.15 51.68 9.87
N ALA A 99 -56.00 51.10 10.16
CA ALA A 99 -54.75 51.38 9.47
C ALA A 99 -54.67 50.59 8.15
N SER A 100 -53.46 50.41 7.63
CA SER A 100 -53.13 49.64 6.43
C SER A 100 -51.61 49.41 6.45
N SER A 101 -51.13 48.34 5.82
CA SER A 101 -49.79 47.75 5.96
C SER A 101 -49.52 47.00 7.28
N ASP A 102 -50.58 46.66 8.01
CA ASP A 102 -50.63 45.77 9.18
C ASP A 102 -51.44 44.48 8.94
N GLY A 103 -52.01 44.31 7.73
CA GLY A 103 -52.54 43.06 7.21
C GLY A 103 -54.02 43.07 6.89
N CYS A 104 -54.82 43.86 7.62
CA CYS A 104 -56.15 44.26 7.17
C CYS A 104 -56.10 45.72 6.68
N SER A 105 -56.64 45.97 5.48
CA SER A 105 -56.71 47.33 4.95
C SER A 105 -57.91 48.10 5.53
N ALA A 106 -57.89 49.43 5.48
CA ALA A 106 -58.99 50.33 5.88
C ALA A 106 -60.29 50.21 5.02
N ALA A 107 -60.44 49.11 4.27
CA ALA A 107 -61.66 48.68 3.58
C ALA A 107 -62.01 47.21 3.91
N CYS A 108 -61.44 46.66 4.99
CA CYS A 108 -61.61 45.31 5.52
C CYS A 108 -61.41 44.19 4.50
N ALA A 109 -60.43 44.42 3.61
CA ALA A 109 -59.84 43.46 2.71
C ALA A 109 -58.42 43.09 3.17
N ILE A 110 -58.10 41.79 3.14
CA ILE A 110 -56.76 41.28 3.47
C ILE A 110 -55.73 41.84 2.48
N GLU A 111 -54.60 42.29 3.01
CA GLU A 111 -53.53 42.92 2.23
C GLU A 111 -52.61 41.92 1.51
N LEU A 112 -51.97 42.37 0.43
CA LEU A 112 -51.07 41.52 -0.35
C LEU A 112 -49.84 41.12 0.49
N GLY A 113 -49.56 39.82 0.56
CA GLY A 113 -48.51 39.25 1.41
C GLY A 113 -48.92 38.98 2.86
N TRP A 114 -50.21 39.11 3.19
CA TRP A 114 -50.73 38.87 4.54
C TRP A 114 -51.82 37.79 4.56
N GLN A 115 -51.90 37.07 5.68
CA GLN A 115 -52.96 36.13 6.03
C GLN A 115 -53.56 36.55 7.38
N CYS A 116 -54.89 36.63 7.44
CA CYS A 116 -55.64 37.05 8.62
C CYS A 116 -56.61 35.97 9.07
N ALA A 117 -56.77 35.77 10.38
CA ALA A 117 -57.70 34.80 10.94
C ALA A 117 -58.30 35.24 12.28
N GLY A 118 -59.59 34.97 12.47
CA GLY A 118 -60.34 35.31 13.68
C GLY A 118 -61.16 36.60 13.57
N SER A 119 -61.91 36.91 14.63
CA SER A 119 -62.61 38.19 14.84
C SER A 119 -62.40 38.59 16.31
N PRO A 120 -61.58 39.61 16.62
CA PRO A 120 -60.73 40.36 15.68
C PRO A 120 -59.74 39.45 14.94
N SER A 121 -59.40 39.85 13.73
CA SER A 121 -58.43 39.22 12.84
C SER A 121 -57.02 39.40 13.37
N ALA A 122 -56.37 38.30 13.74
CA ALA A 122 -54.92 38.29 13.88
C ALA A 122 -54.30 38.14 12.49
N CYS A 123 -53.70 39.20 11.98
CA CYS A 123 -52.97 39.20 10.71
C CYS A 123 -51.48 38.88 10.90
N SER A 124 -50.89 38.21 9.92
CA SER A 124 -49.46 37.85 9.86
C SER A 124 -49.00 37.78 8.41
N THR A 125 -47.71 37.99 8.16
CA THR A 125 -47.14 37.92 6.82
C THR A 125 -47.07 36.48 6.30
N ILE A 126 -47.05 36.32 4.98
CA ILE A 126 -46.95 35.03 4.30
C ILE A 126 -45.50 34.83 3.85
N CYS A 127 -44.66 34.45 4.80
CA CYS A 127 -43.31 33.98 4.50
C CYS A 127 -43.32 32.98 3.33
N GLY A 128 -42.33 33.05 2.44
CA GLY A 128 -42.18 32.26 1.23
C GLY A 128 -43.05 32.72 0.05
N ASP A 129 -43.30 34.02 -0.10
CA ASP A 129 -44.06 34.58 -1.23
C ASP A 129 -43.27 35.58 -2.11
N GLY A 130 -42.05 35.94 -1.69
CA GLY A 130 -41.13 36.87 -2.35
C GLY A 130 -41.25 38.33 -1.87
N LEU A 131 -42.17 38.63 -0.94
CA LEU A 131 -42.47 39.97 -0.45
C LEU A 131 -42.07 40.11 1.03
N LYS A 132 -40.82 40.52 1.27
CA LYS A 132 -40.31 40.81 2.60
C LYS A 132 -41.07 41.99 3.24
N LEU A 133 -42.01 41.69 4.13
CA LEU A 133 -42.97 42.62 4.70
C LEU A 133 -42.98 42.57 6.23
N GLY A 134 -43.72 43.50 6.85
CA GLY A 134 -44.00 43.48 8.30
C GLY A 134 -42.75 43.36 9.18
N GLY A 135 -42.60 42.19 9.81
CA GLY A 135 -41.52 41.86 10.75
C GLY A 135 -40.41 40.93 10.22
N GLU A 136 -40.39 40.65 8.91
CA GLU A 136 -39.56 39.60 8.32
C GLU A 136 -38.08 39.99 8.18
N ALA A 137 -37.18 39.11 8.62
CA ALA A 137 -35.74 39.33 8.51
C ALA A 137 -35.21 38.98 7.11
N CYS A 138 -35.92 38.13 6.38
CA CYS A 138 -35.73 37.75 4.98
C CYS A 138 -37.05 37.19 4.43
N ASP A 139 -37.15 37.06 3.11
CA ASP A 139 -38.10 36.23 2.36
C ASP A 139 -37.51 36.10 0.95
N ASP A 140 -37.12 34.91 0.52
CA ASP A 140 -36.48 34.60 -0.77
C ASP A 140 -37.41 33.93 -1.79
N GLY A 141 -38.66 33.64 -1.38
CA GLY A 141 -39.71 33.11 -2.25
C GLY A 141 -40.04 31.61 -2.09
N ASP A 142 -39.42 30.87 -1.16
CA ASP A 142 -39.97 29.58 -0.71
C ASP A 142 -39.83 29.30 0.81
N LYS A 143 -39.69 28.04 1.23
CA LYS A 143 -39.70 27.57 2.64
C LYS A 143 -38.75 26.41 2.90
N ALA A 144 -37.77 26.19 2.04
CA ALA A 144 -36.68 25.29 2.38
C ALA A 144 -35.89 25.85 3.59
N PRO A 145 -35.18 24.96 4.32
CA PRO A 145 -34.13 25.37 5.25
C PRO A 145 -32.75 25.17 4.60
N LEU A 146 -31.75 25.93 5.07
CA LEU A 146 -30.34 25.88 4.65
C LEU A 146 -30.06 26.53 3.27
N ASP A 147 -30.91 27.45 2.84
CA ASP A 147 -30.74 28.40 1.72
C ASP A 147 -30.46 29.85 2.20
N GLY A 148 -30.61 30.10 3.50
CA GLY A 148 -30.43 31.38 4.15
C GLY A 148 -31.70 32.03 4.69
N CYS A 149 -32.90 31.61 4.25
CA CYS A 149 -34.16 32.10 4.81
C CYS A 149 -35.07 30.96 5.30
N SER A 150 -34.89 30.61 6.57
CA SER A 150 -35.73 29.63 7.26
C SER A 150 -37.24 29.87 7.05
N ALA A 151 -38.03 28.81 7.03
CA ALA A 151 -39.50 28.80 6.89
C ALA A 151 -40.32 29.62 7.91
N ALA A 152 -39.66 30.37 8.81
CA ALA A 152 -40.23 31.38 9.71
C ALA A 152 -39.80 32.82 9.35
N CYS A 153 -39.20 33.03 8.18
CA CYS A 153 -38.65 34.27 7.65
C CYS A 153 -37.65 34.97 8.59
N THR A 154 -36.85 34.14 9.26
CA THR A 154 -35.64 34.55 9.99
C THR A 154 -34.39 34.16 9.20
N THR A 155 -33.43 35.08 9.10
CA THR A 155 -32.13 34.83 8.46
C THR A 155 -31.39 33.72 9.19
N GLU A 156 -30.92 32.71 8.46
CA GLU A 156 -30.22 31.57 9.05
C GLU A 156 -28.80 31.93 9.50
N THR A 157 -28.22 31.11 10.38
CA THR A 157 -26.87 31.37 10.92
C THR A 157 -25.82 31.10 9.84
N GLY A 158 -24.86 32.02 9.68
CA GLY A 158 -23.87 32.00 8.59
C GLY A 158 -24.36 32.59 7.26
N TRP A 159 -25.60 33.13 7.21
CA TRP A 159 -26.17 33.71 5.99
C TRP A 159 -26.48 35.21 6.12
N GLN A 160 -26.30 35.94 5.02
CA GLN A 160 -26.69 37.34 4.84
C GLN A 160 -27.69 37.43 3.68
N CYS A 161 -28.84 38.07 3.91
CA CYS A 161 -29.94 38.14 2.95
C CYS A 161 -30.36 39.59 2.66
N VAL A 162 -30.40 39.97 1.37
CA VAL A 162 -30.66 41.35 0.93
C VAL A 162 -31.67 41.43 -0.23
N GLY A 163 -32.57 42.42 -0.19
CA GLY A 163 -33.58 42.65 -1.24
C GLY A 163 -35.01 42.26 -0.86
N SER A 164 -35.88 42.23 -1.86
CA SER A 164 -37.21 41.59 -1.87
C SER A 164 -37.55 41.24 -3.34
N PRO A 165 -37.66 39.95 -3.72
CA PRO A 165 -37.26 38.80 -2.93
C PRO A 165 -35.80 38.91 -2.46
N SER A 166 -35.52 38.32 -1.31
CA SER A 166 -34.22 38.31 -0.67
C SER A 166 -33.29 37.41 -1.45
N ILE A 167 -32.10 37.91 -1.75
CA ILE A 167 -31.00 37.09 -2.25
C ILE A 167 -30.13 36.81 -1.03
N CYS A 168 -30.07 35.54 -0.63
CA CYS A 168 -29.23 35.06 0.44
C CYS A 168 -27.89 34.55 -0.10
N SER A 169 -26.83 34.76 0.68
CA SER A 169 -25.48 34.23 0.44
C SER A 169 -24.80 34.00 1.79
N THR A 170 -23.82 33.10 1.86
CA THR A 170 -23.09 32.83 3.10
C THR A 170 -22.16 33.98 3.50
N ILE A 171 -21.57 33.91 4.70
CA ILE A 171 -20.70 34.93 5.29
C ILE A 171 -19.29 34.35 5.44
N CYS A 172 -18.51 34.44 4.37
CA CYS A 172 -17.15 33.91 4.36
C CYS A 172 -16.23 34.57 5.41
N GLY A 173 -15.53 33.74 6.17
CA GLY A 173 -14.64 34.09 7.26
C GLY A 173 -15.33 34.20 8.63
N ASP A 174 -16.45 33.48 8.86
CA ASP A 174 -17.18 33.48 10.15
C ASP A 174 -16.92 32.23 11.01
N GLY A 175 -16.30 31.20 10.45
CA GLY A 175 -15.94 29.93 11.08
C GLY A 175 -16.94 28.79 10.85
N ILE A 176 -18.01 29.01 10.08
CA ILE A 176 -19.10 28.05 9.87
C ILE A 176 -19.22 27.67 8.39
N LYS A 177 -18.39 26.70 7.96
CA LYS A 177 -18.46 26.17 6.59
C LYS A 177 -19.85 25.60 6.26
N LEU A 178 -20.56 26.23 5.33
CA LEU A 178 -21.90 25.89 4.85
C LEU A 178 -21.89 25.38 3.40
N PRO A 179 -22.91 24.63 2.94
CA PRO A 179 -23.02 24.22 1.54
C PRO A 179 -23.58 25.37 0.68
N PRO A 180 -22.73 26.33 0.27
CA PRO A 180 -22.03 26.16 -1.00
C PRO A 180 -20.52 26.46 -0.97
N GLU A 181 -19.90 26.53 0.21
CA GLU A 181 -18.51 26.93 0.44
C GLU A 181 -17.53 25.76 0.33
N ALA A 182 -16.39 26.00 -0.32
CA ALA A 182 -15.31 25.01 -0.39
C ALA A 182 -14.43 25.02 0.87
N CYS A 183 -14.34 26.14 1.57
CA CYS A 183 -13.68 26.33 2.87
C CYS A 183 -14.31 27.52 3.61
N ASP A 184 -14.07 27.62 4.91
CA ASP A 184 -14.17 28.84 5.73
C ASP A 184 -13.23 28.62 6.92
N ASP A 185 -12.16 29.41 7.06
CA ASP A 185 -11.14 29.24 8.11
C ASP A 185 -11.35 30.16 9.33
N GLY A 186 -12.48 30.87 9.40
CA GLY A 186 -12.78 31.87 10.42
C GLY A 186 -12.17 33.24 10.18
N ASN A 187 -11.62 33.52 8.99
CA ASN A 187 -11.09 34.85 8.66
C ASN A 187 -11.17 35.21 7.15
N PRO A 188 -11.07 36.50 6.78
CA PRO A 188 -11.17 36.96 5.38
C PRO A 188 -9.80 37.39 4.80
N THR A 189 -8.71 36.69 5.17
CA THR A 189 -7.38 36.91 4.58
C THR A 189 -7.27 36.15 3.24
N ALA A 190 -6.13 36.25 2.57
CA ALA A 190 -5.79 35.49 1.37
C ALA A 190 -4.30 35.16 1.43
N GLY A 191 -3.93 33.98 0.97
CA GLY A 191 -2.59 33.40 1.13
C GLY A 191 -2.44 32.49 2.36
N ASP A 192 -3.52 32.23 3.10
CA ASP A 192 -3.63 31.29 4.22
C ASP A 192 -4.47 30.04 3.90
N GLY A 193 -4.95 29.91 2.66
CA GLY A 193 -5.52 28.68 2.11
C GLY A 193 -7.02 28.73 1.81
N CYS A 194 -7.76 29.65 2.43
CA CYS A 194 -9.12 29.99 2.04
C CYS A 194 -9.17 31.41 1.46
N THR A 195 -9.82 31.58 0.31
CA THR A 195 -10.01 32.91 -0.28
C THR A 195 -11.08 33.71 0.49
N PRO A 196 -11.08 35.06 0.40
CA PRO A 196 -12.18 35.93 0.87
C PRO A 196 -13.54 35.74 0.16
N SER A 197 -13.72 34.65 -0.57
CA SER A 197 -14.95 34.21 -1.22
C SER A 197 -15.19 32.71 -1.04
N CYS A 198 -14.50 32.08 -0.08
CA CYS A 198 -14.70 30.72 0.39
C CYS A 198 -14.49 29.61 -0.66
N PHE A 199 -13.64 29.92 -1.64
CA PHE A 199 -12.95 28.94 -2.48
C PHE A 199 -11.58 28.59 -1.85
N ILE A 200 -11.18 27.32 -1.92
CA ILE A 200 -9.84 26.86 -1.53
C ILE A 200 -8.79 27.48 -2.48
N GLU A 201 -7.67 27.93 -1.93
CA GLU A 201 -6.57 28.50 -2.72
C GLU A 201 -5.73 27.41 -3.43
N PRO A 202 -5.17 27.68 -4.63
CA PRO A 202 -4.27 26.73 -5.29
C PRO A 202 -3.06 26.40 -4.41
N GLY A 203 -2.69 25.11 -4.35
CA GLY A 203 -1.65 24.61 -3.44
C GLY A 203 -2.13 24.31 -2.02
N TYR A 204 -3.42 24.48 -1.70
CA TYR A 204 -3.98 24.20 -0.38
C TYR A 204 -5.08 23.12 -0.38
N GLN A 205 -5.17 22.41 0.74
CA GLN A 205 -6.24 21.48 1.08
C GLN A 205 -6.88 21.91 2.42
N CYS A 206 -8.21 22.02 2.46
CA CYS A 206 -8.94 22.57 3.61
C CYS A 206 -9.99 21.58 4.13
N ALA A 207 -9.92 21.24 5.43
CA ALA A 207 -10.82 20.27 6.06
C ALA A 207 -11.34 20.75 7.43
N GLY A 208 -12.56 20.34 7.80
CA GLY A 208 -13.22 20.71 9.06
C GLY A 208 -14.22 21.88 8.93
N SER A 209 -14.70 22.34 10.08
CA SER A 209 -15.50 23.56 10.26
C SER A 209 -15.27 24.07 11.71
N PRO A 210 -14.49 25.15 11.93
CA PRO A 210 -13.73 25.91 10.93
C PRO A 210 -12.76 25.03 10.13
N SER A 211 -12.52 25.43 8.88
CA SER A 211 -11.61 24.77 7.96
C SER A 211 -10.18 25.04 8.37
N MET A 212 -9.43 23.99 8.66
CA MET A 212 -7.97 24.06 8.76
C MET A 212 -7.42 23.82 7.35
N CYS A 213 -6.76 24.83 6.80
CA CYS A 213 -6.09 24.75 5.51
C CYS A 213 -4.60 24.45 5.69
N ALA A 214 -4.10 23.47 4.97
CA ALA A 214 -2.68 23.08 4.91
C ALA A 214 -2.22 23.08 3.44
N GLY A 215 -0.92 23.20 3.21
CA GLY A 215 -0.35 22.99 1.87
C GLY A 215 -0.58 21.57 1.36
N ILE A 216 -0.57 21.40 0.03
CA ILE A 216 -0.64 20.09 -0.62
C ILE A 216 0.79 19.62 -0.86
N CYS A 217 1.34 18.96 0.15
CA CYS A 217 2.70 18.46 0.06
C CYS A 217 2.90 17.52 -1.14
N GLY A 218 3.99 17.71 -1.86
CA GLY A 218 4.34 17.00 -3.09
C GLY A 218 3.65 17.51 -4.36
N ASP A 219 3.27 18.79 -4.43
CA ASP A 219 2.71 19.39 -5.65
C ASP A 219 3.71 20.26 -6.45
N GLY A 220 4.87 20.58 -5.85
CA GLY A 220 5.96 21.36 -6.41
C GLY A 220 5.97 22.84 -5.98
N ALA A 221 4.98 23.32 -5.23
CA ALA A 221 4.68 24.75 -5.11
C ALA A 221 4.65 25.31 -3.67
N MET A 222 5.76 25.21 -2.94
CA MET A 222 6.08 25.92 -1.67
C MET A 222 5.14 27.10 -1.32
N VAL A 223 4.14 26.83 -0.48
CA VAL A 223 3.21 27.84 0.08
C VAL A 223 3.68 28.35 1.46
N ALA A 224 2.94 29.31 2.04
CA ALA A 224 3.42 30.13 3.15
C ALA A 224 3.54 29.41 4.51
N ASN A 225 3.03 28.18 4.60
CA ASN A 225 2.99 27.32 5.79
C ASN A 225 3.86 26.06 5.66
N GLU A 226 4.63 25.91 4.58
CA GLU A 226 5.52 24.77 4.33
C GLU A 226 7.00 25.10 4.65
N GLY A 227 7.77 24.07 5.03
CA GLY A 227 9.22 24.16 5.23
C GLY A 227 10.04 23.72 4.01
N CYS A 228 9.47 22.82 3.22
CA CYS A 228 9.95 22.32 1.93
C CYS A 228 8.75 21.79 1.14
N ASP A 229 8.93 21.59 -0.16
CA ASP A 229 8.11 20.78 -1.07
C ASP A 229 8.98 20.57 -2.31
N ASP A 230 9.35 19.34 -2.63
CA ASP A 230 10.21 18.95 -3.77
C ASP A 230 9.45 18.27 -4.92
N GLY A 231 8.14 18.08 -4.78
CA GLY A 231 7.24 17.59 -5.83
C GLY A 231 6.85 16.11 -5.77
N ASP A 232 7.18 15.38 -4.70
CA ASP A 232 6.43 14.16 -4.33
C ASP A 232 6.26 13.98 -2.80
N ASN A 233 6.02 12.75 -2.31
CA ASN A 233 5.68 12.46 -0.91
C ASN A 233 6.53 11.30 -0.33
N SER A 234 7.68 11.03 -0.93
CA SER A 234 8.62 10.02 -0.45
C SER A 234 9.30 10.51 0.83
N PRO A 235 9.35 9.74 1.92
CA PRO A 235 10.21 10.07 3.05
C PRO A 235 11.67 9.70 2.74
N LEU A 236 12.62 10.39 3.39
CA LEU A 236 14.08 10.16 3.32
C LEU A 236 14.82 10.70 2.08
N ASP A 237 14.24 11.65 1.35
CA ASP A 237 14.87 12.45 0.28
C ASP A 237 15.12 13.93 0.67
N GLY A 238 14.71 14.31 1.88
CA GLY A 238 14.87 15.65 2.44
C GLY A 238 13.56 16.41 2.70
N CYS A 239 12.44 16.02 2.08
CA CYS A 239 11.13 16.59 2.38
C CYS A 239 10.09 15.52 2.70
N ASN A 240 9.77 15.36 3.99
CA ASN A 240 8.74 14.38 4.37
C ASN A 240 7.34 14.79 3.89
N ALA A 241 6.43 13.81 3.83
CA ALA A 241 5.02 13.94 3.44
C ALA A 241 4.13 14.84 4.35
N ILE A 242 4.72 15.67 5.22
CA ILE A 242 4.05 16.79 5.91
C ILE A 242 4.78 18.13 5.67
N CYS A 243 5.62 18.19 4.63
CA CYS A 243 6.34 19.35 4.12
C CYS A 243 7.22 20.05 5.17
N MET A 244 7.90 19.23 5.98
CA MET A 244 8.96 19.65 6.90
C MET A 244 10.30 19.11 6.44
N VAL A 245 11.32 19.98 6.39
CA VAL A 245 12.71 19.58 6.07
C VAL A 245 13.17 18.50 7.05
N GLU A 246 13.68 17.40 6.52
CA GLU A 246 14.12 16.26 7.32
C GLU A 246 15.46 16.53 8.03
N ALA A 247 15.70 15.81 9.14
CA ALA A 247 16.97 15.93 9.86
C ALA A 247 18.13 15.41 9.00
N GLY A 248 19.24 16.16 8.95
CA GLY A 248 20.36 15.90 8.04
C GLY A 248 20.23 16.57 6.67
N TRP A 249 19.15 17.31 6.38
CA TRP A 249 18.90 17.89 5.05
C TRP A 249 18.75 19.41 5.05
N GLN A 250 19.12 20.03 3.93
CA GLN A 250 18.84 21.42 3.58
C GLN A 250 18.11 21.49 2.24
N CYS A 251 16.97 22.18 2.22
CA CYS A 251 16.11 22.33 1.05
C CYS A 251 15.99 23.81 0.64
N ALA A 252 16.01 24.09 -0.66
CA ALA A 252 15.80 25.43 -1.18
C ALA A 252 15.22 25.43 -2.60
N GLY A 253 14.17 26.21 -2.85
CA GLY A 253 13.59 26.40 -4.18
C GLY A 253 12.06 26.44 -4.17
N SER A 254 11.50 26.28 -5.37
CA SER A 254 10.11 25.85 -5.63
C SER A 254 10.08 25.33 -7.08
N PRO A 255 10.01 23.99 -7.30
CA PRO A 255 10.16 22.94 -6.29
C PRO A 255 11.49 23.05 -5.53
N SER A 256 11.49 22.56 -4.30
CA SER A 256 12.65 22.53 -3.41
C SER A 256 13.68 21.56 -3.94
N ALA A 257 14.92 22.01 -4.08
CA ALA A 257 16.04 21.09 -4.23
C ALA A 257 16.57 20.77 -2.82
N CYS A 258 16.30 19.57 -2.34
CA CYS A 258 16.86 19.05 -1.09
C CYS A 258 18.25 18.44 -1.32
N SER A 259 19.12 18.56 -0.32
CA SER A 259 20.47 17.98 -0.31
C SER A 259 20.91 17.72 1.13
N ALA A 260 21.65 16.64 1.36
CA ALA A 260 22.15 16.30 2.68
C ALA A 260 23.21 17.30 3.17
N ILE A 261 23.34 17.47 4.49
CA ILE A 261 24.23 18.44 5.14
C ILE A 261 25.50 17.71 5.60
N CYS A 262 26.39 17.48 4.65
CA CYS A 262 27.69 16.89 4.94
C CYS A 262 28.46 17.65 6.04
N GLY A 263 28.88 16.92 7.06
CA GLY A 263 29.60 17.37 8.25
C GLY A 263 28.72 17.63 9.48
N ASP A 264 27.50 17.09 9.57
CA ASP A 264 26.57 17.34 10.69
C ASP A 264 26.52 16.21 11.75
N GLY A 265 27.13 15.06 11.45
CA GLY A 265 27.17 13.87 12.31
C GLY A 265 26.08 12.84 12.02
N THR A 266 25.18 13.10 11.06
CA THR A 266 24.22 12.13 10.52
C THR A 266 24.65 11.66 9.13
N LYS A 267 24.11 10.53 8.65
CA LYS A 267 24.41 10.01 7.31
C LYS A 267 23.09 9.68 6.62
N VAL A 268 22.70 10.47 5.64
CA VAL A 268 21.37 10.42 5.01
C VAL A 268 21.43 10.48 3.47
N GLY A 269 20.41 9.92 2.83
CA GLY A 269 20.24 9.97 1.37
C GLY A 269 21.47 9.47 0.58
N PRO A 270 22.12 10.33 -0.25
CA PRO A 270 23.24 9.93 -1.11
C PRO A 270 24.60 9.83 -0.40
N GLU A 271 24.68 10.11 0.90
CA GLU A 271 25.93 10.16 1.64
C GLU A 271 26.52 8.76 1.89
N THR A 272 27.82 8.62 1.64
CA THR A 272 28.55 7.35 1.89
C THR A 272 29.29 7.36 3.22
N CYS A 273 29.56 8.54 3.78
CA CYS A 273 30.12 8.79 5.11
C CYS A 273 29.66 10.17 5.60
N ASP A 274 29.79 10.44 6.90
CA ASP A 274 29.80 11.78 7.50
C ASP A 274 30.57 11.67 8.82
N ASP A 275 31.68 12.40 8.98
CA ASP A 275 32.55 12.30 10.17
C ASP A 275 32.32 13.42 11.20
N GLY A 276 31.25 14.21 11.05
CA GLY A 276 31.01 15.43 11.83
C GLY A 276 31.89 16.62 11.42
N GLY A 277 32.47 16.59 10.22
CA GLY A 277 33.29 17.66 9.65
C GLY A 277 33.20 17.78 8.13
N THR A 278 33.91 18.79 7.59
CA THR A 278 34.02 19.02 6.14
C THR A 278 35.50 19.24 5.76
N ALA A 279 36.38 18.44 6.35
CA ALA A 279 37.80 18.43 6.05
C ALA A 279 38.08 17.50 4.85
N ALA A 280 39.36 17.19 4.61
CA ALA A 280 39.77 16.25 3.57
C ALA A 280 41.13 15.66 3.94
N GLY A 281 41.33 14.36 3.71
CA GLY A 281 42.44 13.58 4.25
C GLY A 281 42.15 12.89 5.60
N ASP A 282 40.90 12.94 6.07
CA ASP A 282 40.33 12.28 7.25
C ASP A 282 39.56 11.00 6.90
N GLY A 283 39.29 10.77 5.60
CA GLY A 283 38.55 9.62 5.09
C GLY A 283 37.13 9.93 4.60
N CYS A 284 36.52 11.03 5.05
CA CYS A 284 35.29 11.56 4.47
C CYS A 284 35.54 12.95 3.86
N ASN A 285 35.26 13.13 2.56
CA ASN A 285 35.53 14.41 1.90
C ASN A 285 34.34 15.40 1.96
N PRO A 286 34.49 16.68 1.59
CA PRO A 286 33.45 17.71 1.70
C PRO A 286 32.21 17.54 0.79
N ALA A 287 32.05 16.38 0.15
CA ALA A 287 30.83 15.96 -0.54
C ALA A 287 30.26 14.64 0.03
N CYS A 288 30.70 14.24 1.23
CA CYS A 288 30.32 13.02 1.95
C CYS A 288 30.49 11.73 1.14
N LEU A 289 31.54 11.76 0.31
CA LEU A 289 32.08 10.60 -0.40
C LEU A 289 33.32 10.08 0.35
N ILE A 290 33.35 8.78 0.59
CA ILE A 290 34.53 8.09 1.19
C ILE A 290 35.76 8.34 0.30
N GLU A 291 36.88 8.70 0.92
CA GLU A 291 38.13 8.97 0.22
C GLU A 291 38.83 7.68 -0.24
N VAL A 292 39.52 7.73 -1.38
CA VAL A 292 40.22 6.56 -1.95
C VAL A 292 41.36 6.12 -1.01
N GLY A 293 41.29 4.86 -0.57
CA GLY A 293 42.17 4.25 0.44
C GLY A 293 41.59 4.25 1.87
N TRP A 294 40.32 4.65 2.04
CA TRP A 294 39.64 4.69 3.35
C TRP A 294 38.37 3.84 3.38
N GLN A 295 38.05 3.37 4.58
CA GLN A 295 36.81 2.70 4.95
C GLN A 295 36.18 3.49 6.11
N CYS A 296 34.87 3.72 6.06
CA CYS A 296 34.14 4.52 7.04
C CYS A 296 32.94 3.73 7.56
N SER A 297 32.77 3.70 8.89
CA SER A 297 31.72 2.92 9.55
C SER A 297 31.09 3.64 10.74
N GLY A 298 29.82 3.34 11.03
CA GLY A 298 29.05 3.99 12.09
C GLY A 298 28.43 5.34 11.68
N VAL A 299 27.72 5.97 12.62
CA VAL A 299 27.13 7.31 12.51
C VAL A 299 27.33 8.03 13.86
N PRO A 300 28.13 9.10 13.95
CA PRO A 300 29.04 9.61 12.91
C PRO A 300 30.02 8.54 12.42
N SER A 301 30.44 8.65 11.17
CA SER A 301 31.38 7.76 10.50
C SER A 301 32.77 7.88 11.10
N ALA A 302 33.22 6.83 11.78
CA ALA A 302 34.63 6.64 12.07
C ALA A 302 35.31 6.09 10.82
N CYS A 303 36.21 6.88 10.23
CA CYS A 303 37.01 6.49 9.08
C CYS A 303 38.41 6.02 9.48
N SER A 304 38.88 4.96 8.83
CA SER A 304 40.26 4.46 8.90
C SER A 304 40.75 4.11 7.50
N THR A 305 42.06 3.97 7.33
CA THR A 305 42.60 3.49 6.05
C THR A 305 42.28 2.01 5.83
N ILE A 306 42.42 1.53 4.58
CA ILE A 306 42.23 0.13 4.20
C ILE A 306 43.60 -0.53 4.07
N CYS A 307 43.96 -1.33 5.08
CA CYS A 307 45.18 -2.11 5.01
C CYS A 307 45.07 -3.22 3.95
N GLY A 308 46.12 -3.37 3.14
CA GLY A 308 46.22 -4.36 2.07
C GLY A 308 45.76 -3.85 0.70
N ASP A 309 45.72 -2.54 0.46
CA ASP A 309 45.33 -1.97 -0.84
C ASP A 309 46.54 -1.56 -1.73
N GLY A 310 47.76 -1.58 -1.16
CA GLY A 310 49.03 -1.22 -1.77
C GLY A 310 49.42 0.26 -1.61
N ILE A 311 48.60 1.10 -0.96
CA ILE A 311 48.68 2.57 -1.01
C ILE A 311 48.97 3.20 0.37
N LEU A 312 50.17 2.93 0.90
CA LEU A 312 50.71 3.50 2.14
C LEU A 312 50.34 4.98 2.38
N ARG A 313 49.41 5.25 3.31
CA ARG A 313 48.80 6.55 3.61
C ARG A 313 48.44 6.73 5.10
N GLY A 314 47.99 7.93 5.45
CA GLY A 314 47.40 8.22 6.76
C GLY A 314 48.36 7.93 7.93
N ALA A 315 48.02 6.89 8.71
CA ALA A 315 48.75 6.47 9.91
C ALA A 315 49.57 5.18 9.72
N GLU A 316 49.59 4.61 8.51
CA GLU A 316 50.20 3.32 8.21
C GLU A 316 51.72 3.38 8.24
N ALA A 317 52.35 2.30 8.72
CA ALA A 317 53.81 2.13 8.74
C ALA A 317 54.30 1.28 7.55
N CYS A 318 53.44 0.43 7.01
CA CYS A 318 53.61 -0.36 5.80
C CYS A 318 52.23 -0.63 5.18
N ASP A 319 52.22 -1.05 3.92
CA ASP A 319 51.13 -1.74 3.22
C ASP A 319 51.80 -2.39 1.99
N ASP A 320 51.81 -3.71 1.90
CA ASP A 320 52.41 -4.51 0.82
C ASP A 320 51.40 -5.11 -0.16
N GLY A 321 50.10 -4.88 0.04
CA GLY A 321 49.03 -5.21 -0.90
C GLY A 321 48.20 -6.46 -0.57
N ASP A 322 48.31 -7.04 0.63
CA ASP A 322 47.29 -7.92 1.19
C ASP A 322 47.18 -7.80 2.75
N THR A 323 46.57 -8.78 3.42
CA THR A 323 46.29 -8.76 4.88
C THR A 323 46.70 -10.06 5.57
N ALA A 324 47.71 -10.73 5.03
CA ALA A 324 48.42 -11.78 5.74
C ALA A 324 49.30 -11.18 6.87
N GLY A 325 50.34 -11.91 7.24
CA GLY A 325 51.26 -11.58 8.33
C GLY A 325 52.31 -12.67 8.47
N SER A 326 53.42 -12.37 9.11
CA SER A 326 54.70 -13.10 9.03
C SER A 326 55.44 -12.97 7.68
N ASP A 327 55.09 -11.95 6.90
CA ASP A 327 55.69 -11.45 5.65
C ASP A 327 56.30 -10.03 5.81
N GLY A 328 56.00 -9.37 6.93
CA GLY A 328 56.57 -8.10 7.36
C GLY A 328 55.59 -6.95 7.51
N CYS A 329 54.38 -7.05 6.95
CA CYS A 329 53.31 -6.08 7.17
C CYS A 329 52.06 -6.76 7.72
N GLY A 330 51.86 -6.70 9.04
CA GLY A 330 50.72 -7.37 9.66
C GLY A 330 49.37 -6.73 9.27
N PRO A 331 48.24 -7.39 9.55
CA PRO A 331 46.89 -7.03 9.07
C PRO A 331 46.28 -5.74 9.67
N THR A 332 47.12 -4.89 10.26
CA THR A 332 46.80 -3.55 10.76
C THR A 332 47.76 -2.49 10.20
N CYS A 333 48.55 -2.83 9.18
CA CYS A 333 49.49 -1.97 8.47
C CYS A 333 50.58 -1.36 9.39
N ILE A 334 51.01 -2.20 10.34
CA ILE A 334 52.13 -1.98 11.24
C ILE A 334 53.25 -2.94 10.83
N VAL A 335 54.47 -2.41 10.66
CA VAL A 335 55.66 -3.22 10.35
C VAL A 335 55.89 -4.23 11.46
N GLU A 336 56.01 -5.51 11.10
CA GLU A 336 56.18 -6.59 12.05
C GLU A 336 57.57 -6.59 12.70
N ALA A 337 57.68 -7.10 13.93
CA ALA A 337 58.96 -7.23 14.61
C ALA A 337 59.87 -8.22 13.87
N GLY A 338 61.15 -7.85 13.68
CA GLY A 338 62.10 -8.58 12.82
C GLY A 338 62.10 -8.10 11.35
N TRP A 339 61.25 -7.16 10.94
CA TRP A 339 61.13 -6.74 9.53
C TRP A 339 61.37 -5.25 9.30
N GLN A 340 61.88 -4.92 8.10
CA GLN A 340 61.95 -3.57 7.54
C GLN A 340 61.20 -3.52 6.20
N CYS A 341 60.31 -2.54 6.07
CA CYS A 341 59.47 -2.35 4.88
C CYS A 341 59.72 -0.97 4.25
N ALA A 342 59.70 -0.90 2.92
CA ALA A 342 59.80 0.37 2.20
C ALA A 342 59.10 0.32 0.82
N GLY A 343 58.30 1.34 0.49
CA GLY A 343 57.66 1.49 -0.81
C GLY A 343 56.20 1.91 -0.73
N SER A 344 55.52 1.82 -1.87
CA SER A 344 54.06 1.73 -2.01
C SER A 344 53.81 1.07 -3.39
N PRO A 345 53.38 -0.21 -3.45
CA PRO A 345 53.32 -1.15 -2.32
C PRO A 345 54.68 -1.31 -1.61
N SER A 346 54.63 -1.65 -0.33
CA SER A 346 55.78 -1.84 0.53
C SER A 346 56.49 -3.13 0.16
N ALA A 347 57.81 -3.10 0.03
CA ALA A 347 58.61 -4.32 -0.02
C ALA A 347 59.22 -4.55 1.37
N CYS A 348 58.78 -5.62 2.04
CA CYS A 348 59.27 -6.03 3.35
C CYS A 348 60.45 -7.02 3.24
N SER A 349 61.33 -7.01 4.24
CA SER A 349 62.47 -7.92 4.35
C SER A 349 62.91 -8.08 5.80
N ALA A 350 63.37 -9.28 6.18
CA ALA A 350 63.83 -9.56 7.54
C ALA A 350 65.14 -8.82 7.90
N ILE A 351 65.34 -8.51 9.18
CA ILE A 351 66.46 -7.74 9.71
C ILE A 351 67.47 -8.66 10.41
N CYS A 352 68.27 -9.33 9.59
CA CYS A 352 69.31 -10.23 10.09
C CYS A 352 70.26 -9.58 11.12
N GLY A 353 70.28 -10.16 12.32
CA GLY A 353 71.09 -9.78 13.47
C GLY A 353 70.38 -8.95 14.53
N ASP A 354 69.05 -8.99 14.60
CA ASP A 354 68.25 -8.26 15.62
C ASP A 354 67.80 -9.15 16.81
N GLY A 355 67.95 -10.47 16.68
CA GLY A 355 67.59 -11.49 17.66
C GLY A 355 66.24 -12.17 17.41
N ILE A 356 65.52 -11.81 16.34
CA ILE A 356 64.17 -12.31 16.04
C ILE A 356 64.16 -13.01 14.67
N LYS A 357 64.56 -14.28 14.65
CA LYS A 357 64.48 -15.13 13.44
C LYS A 357 63.06 -15.15 12.84
N VAL A 358 62.86 -14.57 11.67
CA VAL A 358 61.58 -14.47 10.96
C VAL A 358 61.65 -14.84 9.47
N GLY A 359 60.50 -15.20 8.90
CA GLY A 359 60.32 -15.40 7.46
C GLY A 359 61.37 -16.33 6.81
N PRO A 360 62.23 -15.83 5.89
CA PRO A 360 63.19 -16.64 5.14
C PRO A 360 64.48 -16.99 5.90
N GLU A 361 64.66 -16.55 7.14
CA GLU A 361 65.91 -16.70 7.88
C GLU A 361 66.12 -18.13 8.40
N ALA A 362 67.36 -18.64 8.29
CA ALA A 362 67.73 -19.95 8.83
C ALA A 362 68.21 -19.86 10.30
N CYS A 363 68.73 -18.71 10.72
CA CYS A 363 69.16 -18.38 12.08
C CYS A 363 69.17 -16.85 12.25
N ASP A 364 69.11 -16.36 13.49
CA ASP A 364 69.51 -14.98 13.87
C ASP A 364 70.06 -15.04 15.30
N ASP A 365 71.34 -14.77 15.52
CA ASP A 365 71.99 -14.87 16.84
C ASP A 365 72.07 -13.54 17.62
N GLY A 366 71.39 -12.49 17.14
CA GLY A 366 71.50 -11.12 17.66
C GLY A 366 72.77 -10.39 17.20
N GLY A 367 73.41 -10.86 16.14
CA GLY A 367 74.64 -10.32 15.59
C GLY A 367 74.76 -10.41 14.06
N THR A 368 75.83 -9.82 13.54
CA THR A 368 76.24 -9.93 12.12
C THR A 368 77.74 -10.26 12.02
N ALA A 369 78.19 -11.11 12.94
CA ALA A 369 79.52 -11.69 12.95
C ALA A 369 79.58 -12.92 12.02
N ALA A 370 80.68 -13.67 12.06
CA ALA A 370 80.85 -14.90 11.30
C ALA A 370 81.86 -15.81 12.00
N ALA A 371 81.70 -17.13 11.83
CA ALA A 371 82.30 -18.20 12.63
C ALA A 371 81.77 -18.35 14.07
N ASP A 372 80.61 -17.77 14.36
CA ASP A 372 79.76 -17.96 15.56
C ASP A 372 78.62 -18.97 15.30
N GLY A 373 78.40 -19.37 14.05
CA GLY A 373 77.38 -20.33 13.64
C GLY A 373 76.22 -19.74 12.84
N CYS A 374 75.94 -18.44 12.98
CA CYS A 374 75.04 -17.71 12.09
C CYS A 374 75.82 -16.68 11.26
N SER A 375 75.66 -16.72 9.94
CA SER A 375 76.37 -15.80 9.04
C SER A 375 75.67 -14.44 8.91
N PRO A 376 76.35 -13.37 8.42
CA PRO A 376 75.77 -12.03 8.20
C PRO A 376 74.65 -11.94 7.12
N ALA A 377 74.14 -13.08 6.67
CA ALA A 377 73.01 -13.22 5.76
C ALA A 377 72.03 -14.29 6.29
N CYS A 378 72.00 -14.48 7.61
CA CYS A 378 71.09 -15.33 8.37
C CYS A 378 70.94 -16.76 7.83
N SER A 379 72.07 -17.28 7.33
CA SER A 379 72.26 -18.65 6.90
C SER A 379 73.17 -19.36 7.91
N ILE A 380 72.80 -20.58 8.33
CA ILE A 380 73.58 -21.39 9.27
C ILE A 380 74.92 -21.76 8.66
N GLU A 381 76.00 -21.63 9.43
CA GLU A 381 77.36 -21.93 8.99
C GLU A 381 77.68 -23.44 9.06
N MET A 382 78.59 -23.90 8.19
CA MET A 382 78.91 -25.33 8.06
C MET A 382 79.62 -25.85 9.32
N GLY A 383 79.10 -26.94 9.90
CA GLY A 383 79.56 -27.51 11.18
C GLY A 383 78.82 -26.95 12.41
N TRP A 384 77.80 -26.10 12.21
CA TRP A 384 76.99 -25.52 13.29
C TRP A 384 75.51 -25.88 13.17
N GLN A 385 74.85 -25.99 14.31
CA GLN A 385 73.40 -26.09 14.46
C GLN A 385 72.90 -24.91 15.28
N CYS A 386 71.81 -24.28 14.82
CA CYS A 386 71.25 -23.07 15.43
C CYS A 386 69.77 -23.30 15.77
N SER A 387 69.35 -22.97 16.99
CA SER A 387 67.98 -23.19 17.45
C SER A 387 67.48 -22.08 18.38
N GLY A 388 66.16 -21.82 18.36
CA GLY A 388 65.52 -20.73 19.12
C GLY A 388 65.54 -19.37 18.42
N SER A 389 64.95 -18.38 19.11
CA SER A 389 64.96 -16.95 18.76
C SER A 389 65.21 -16.14 20.04
N PRO A 390 66.38 -15.48 20.21
CA PRO A 390 67.55 -15.55 19.34
C PRO A 390 68.06 -16.99 19.17
N SER A 391 68.60 -17.28 18.00
CA SER A 391 69.20 -18.55 17.65
C SER A 391 70.50 -18.77 18.43
N ALA A 392 70.44 -19.63 19.44
CA ALA A 392 71.63 -20.18 20.04
C ALA A 392 72.28 -21.16 19.05
N CYS A 393 73.46 -20.79 18.55
CA CYS A 393 74.26 -21.65 17.68
C CYS A 393 75.33 -22.40 18.48
N SER A 394 75.53 -23.68 18.17
CA SER A 394 76.61 -24.52 18.71
C SER A 394 77.21 -25.38 17.59
N ALA A 395 78.43 -25.86 17.78
CA ALA A 395 79.00 -26.87 16.90
C ALA A 395 78.13 -28.15 16.87
N ILE A 396 78.20 -28.90 15.76
CA ILE A 396 77.57 -30.20 15.61
C ILE A 396 78.56 -31.27 16.06
N CYS A 397 78.48 -31.63 17.33
CA CYS A 397 79.20 -32.80 17.81
C CYS A 397 78.82 -34.04 17.00
N GLY A 398 79.81 -34.85 16.64
CA GLY A 398 79.64 -36.09 15.87
C GLY A 398 79.62 -35.91 14.36
N ASP A 399 80.13 -34.80 13.83
CA ASP A 399 80.28 -34.60 12.37
C ASP A 399 81.69 -34.94 11.84
N GLY A 400 82.64 -35.23 12.74
CA GLY A 400 84.05 -35.54 12.45
C GLY A 400 85.00 -34.34 12.51
N ILE A 401 84.50 -33.12 12.74
CA ILE A 401 85.23 -31.85 12.57
C ILE A 401 85.38 -31.12 13.90
N LEU A 402 86.45 -31.43 14.64
CA LEU A 402 86.78 -30.77 15.91
C LEU A 402 86.90 -29.23 15.77
N LEU A 403 85.87 -28.52 16.21
CA LEU A 403 85.62 -27.08 16.07
C LEU A 403 85.12 -26.51 17.41
N GLY A 404 84.64 -25.26 17.45
CA GLY A 404 83.71 -24.72 18.48
C GLY A 404 84.17 -24.58 19.94
N GLY A 405 85.25 -25.24 20.36
CA GLY A 405 85.60 -25.45 21.78
C GLY A 405 85.51 -26.92 22.25
N GLU A 406 85.28 -27.85 21.33
CA GLU A 406 85.18 -29.30 21.57
C GLU A 406 86.50 -29.91 22.07
N ALA A 407 86.39 -30.94 22.91
CA ALA A 407 87.54 -31.67 23.47
C ALA A 407 87.83 -32.99 22.74
N CYS A 408 86.84 -33.54 22.05
CA CYS A 408 86.91 -34.67 21.13
C CYS A 408 85.74 -34.56 20.13
N ASP A 409 85.82 -35.34 19.06
CA ASP A 409 84.74 -35.71 18.13
C ASP A 409 85.25 -36.93 17.36
N ASP A 410 84.57 -38.07 17.42
CA ASP A 410 84.90 -39.34 16.73
C ASP A 410 83.97 -39.68 15.54
N GLY A 411 83.03 -38.80 15.20
CA GLY A 411 82.20 -38.89 14.00
C GLY A 411 80.81 -39.51 14.16
N ASP A 412 80.32 -39.69 15.38
CA ASP A 412 78.88 -39.76 15.67
C ASP A 412 78.54 -39.21 17.09
N THR A 413 77.31 -39.41 17.58
CA THR A 413 76.79 -38.85 18.85
C THR A 413 76.37 -39.93 19.84
N ALA A 414 76.95 -41.11 19.75
CA ALA A 414 76.92 -42.06 20.85
C ALA A 414 77.52 -41.46 22.13
N GLY A 415 77.26 -42.15 23.23
CA GLY A 415 78.07 -42.04 24.44
C GLY A 415 78.39 -43.45 24.92
N LEU A 416 79.36 -43.57 25.81
CA LEU A 416 79.94 -44.82 26.30
C LEU A 416 80.78 -45.58 25.26
N ASP A 417 81.35 -44.86 24.29
CA ASP A 417 82.49 -45.23 23.44
C ASP A 417 83.69 -44.27 23.57
N GLY A 418 83.51 -43.13 24.25
CA GLY A 418 84.55 -42.31 24.84
C GLY A 418 84.52 -40.83 24.51
N CYS A 419 83.80 -40.42 23.46
CA CYS A 419 83.44 -39.02 23.25
C CYS A 419 81.94 -38.85 23.40
N GLY A 420 81.49 -38.23 24.49
CA GLY A 420 80.05 -38.13 24.75
C GLY A 420 79.35 -37.18 23.78
N PRO A 421 78.01 -37.20 23.68
CA PRO A 421 77.19 -36.40 22.74
C PRO A 421 77.24 -34.86 22.94
N THR A 422 78.18 -34.36 23.75
CA THR A 422 78.51 -32.94 23.94
C THR A 422 79.98 -32.64 23.60
N CYS A 423 80.67 -33.58 22.95
CA CYS A 423 82.04 -33.51 22.50
C CYS A 423 83.06 -33.23 23.62
N ILE A 424 82.83 -33.93 24.73
CA ILE A 424 83.67 -33.99 25.93
C ILE A 424 84.13 -35.43 26.12
N VAL A 425 85.43 -35.62 26.36
CA VAL A 425 86.02 -36.94 26.64
C VAL A 425 85.40 -37.51 27.92
N GLU A 426 84.84 -38.71 27.83
CA GLU A 426 84.05 -39.33 28.90
C GLU A 426 84.91 -39.83 30.06
N ALA A 427 84.32 -39.92 31.25
CA ALA A 427 84.99 -40.48 32.43
C ALA A 427 85.22 -41.99 32.25
N GLY A 428 86.44 -42.45 32.57
CA GLY A 428 86.89 -43.83 32.29
C GLY A 428 87.49 -44.01 30.89
N TRP A 429 87.60 -42.95 30.08
CA TRP A 429 88.11 -43.02 28.70
C TRP A 429 89.34 -42.14 28.44
N GLN A 430 90.05 -42.44 27.36
CA GLN A 430 91.10 -41.61 26.77
C GLN A 430 90.93 -41.53 25.25
N CYS A 431 90.96 -40.33 24.68
CA CYS A 431 90.71 -40.06 23.27
C CYS A 431 91.81 -39.23 22.61
N SER A 432 92.04 -39.43 21.31
CA SER A 432 92.88 -38.53 20.49
C SER A 432 92.62 -38.66 18.99
N GLY A 433 92.56 -37.54 18.26
CA GLY A 433 92.49 -37.52 16.80
C GLY A 433 91.70 -36.33 16.23
N SER A 434 91.40 -36.42 14.94
CA SER A 434 90.28 -35.74 14.25
C SER A 434 90.04 -36.51 12.93
N PRO A 435 89.00 -37.36 12.85
CA PRO A 435 88.17 -37.83 13.97
C PRO A 435 88.99 -38.49 15.09
N SER A 436 88.43 -38.46 16.29
CA SER A 436 88.99 -39.00 17.52
C SER A 436 88.92 -40.53 17.53
N ALA A 437 89.70 -41.15 18.41
CA ALA A 437 89.61 -42.57 18.69
C ALA A 437 89.88 -42.80 20.18
N CYS A 438 89.03 -43.62 20.81
CA CYS A 438 88.89 -43.71 22.26
C CYS A 438 89.07 -45.13 22.83
N SER A 439 89.30 -45.28 24.15
CA SER A 439 89.39 -46.59 24.83
C SER A 439 89.17 -46.52 26.36
N ALA A 440 88.56 -47.57 26.94
CA ALA A 440 88.15 -47.72 28.35
C ALA A 440 89.22 -48.31 29.31
N ILE A 441 88.96 -48.31 30.63
CA ILE A 441 89.96 -48.52 31.70
C ILE A 441 89.44 -49.36 32.92
N CYS A 442 89.04 -50.63 32.70
CA CYS A 442 88.70 -51.62 33.77
C CYS A 442 89.69 -51.58 34.96
N GLY A 443 89.16 -51.34 36.16
CA GLY A 443 89.87 -51.24 37.44
C GLY A 443 89.80 -49.87 38.14
N ASP A 444 89.00 -48.92 37.65
CA ASP A 444 88.86 -47.56 38.20
C ASP A 444 87.55 -47.29 38.97
N GLU A 445 86.74 -48.33 39.22
CA GLU A 445 85.39 -48.31 39.82
C GLU A 445 84.28 -47.72 38.91
N ILE A 446 84.58 -47.42 37.64
CA ILE A 446 83.63 -47.02 36.59
C ILE A 446 83.40 -48.22 35.65
N VAL A 447 82.21 -48.34 35.06
CA VAL A 447 81.85 -49.41 34.12
C VAL A 447 81.52 -48.79 32.77
N VAL A 448 82.39 -48.97 31.78
CA VAL A 448 82.24 -48.31 30.47
C VAL A 448 82.63 -49.21 29.28
N GLY A 449 81.97 -48.99 28.15
CA GLY A 449 82.31 -49.61 26.88
C GLY A 449 82.14 -51.13 26.87
N SER A 450 83.26 -51.85 26.76
CA SER A 450 83.26 -53.33 26.73
C SER A 450 83.19 -53.99 28.12
N GLU A 451 83.21 -53.22 29.19
CA GLU A 451 83.13 -53.69 30.57
C GLU A 451 81.65 -53.79 30.99
N VAL A 452 81.22 -54.93 31.54
CA VAL A 452 79.83 -55.07 32.00
C VAL A 452 79.67 -54.86 33.51
N CYS A 453 80.76 -54.95 34.28
CA CYS A 453 80.84 -54.51 35.68
C CYS A 453 82.30 -54.23 36.06
N ASP A 454 82.58 -53.48 37.11
CA ASP A 454 83.94 -53.18 37.58
C ASP A 454 84.03 -53.16 39.11
N GLY A 455 84.97 -53.90 39.70
CA GLY A 455 85.19 -53.91 41.15
C GLY A 455 83.94 -54.27 41.96
N MET A 456 83.33 -53.27 42.62
CA MET A 456 82.01 -53.38 43.29
C MET A 456 80.87 -52.69 42.53
N ASN A 457 81.18 -51.93 41.47
CA ASN A 457 80.21 -51.29 40.58
C ASN A 457 79.62 -52.33 39.62
N LEU A 458 78.35 -52.67 39.82
CA LEU A 458 77.64 -53.66 39.01
C LEU A 458 77.02 -53.06 37.73
N GLY A 459 77.46 -51.87 37.28
CA GLY A 459 76.83 -51.17 36.15
C GLY A 459 75.35 -50.87 36.40
N GLY A 460 74.97 -50.66 37.66
CA GLY A 460 73.58 -50.56 38.12
C GLY A 460 72.78 -51.85 38.05
N GLN A 461 73.30 -52.93 37.44
CA GLN A 461 72.57 -54.16 37.25
C GLN A 461 72.29 -54.86 38.58
N THR A 462 71.05 -55.33 38.71
CA THR A 462 70.62 -56.20 39.79
C THR A 462 70.12 -57.51 39.18
N CYS A 463 69.57 -58.43 39.97
CA CYS A 463 68.89 -59.56 39.36
C CYS A 463 67.69 -59.07 38.53
N LEU A 464 67.00 -58.00 38.97
CA LEU A 464 65.79 -57.44 38.33
C LEU A 464 65.99 -57.02 36.86
N THR A 465 67.23 -56.80 36.43
CA THR A 465 67.54 -56.21 35.13
C THR A 465 68.22 -57.21 34.17
N VAL A 466 68.44 -58.46 34.58
CA VAL A 466 69.15 -59.49 33.80
C VAL A 466 68.22 -60.62 33.29
N GLY A 467 66.97 -60.28 32.93
CA GLY A 467 66.02 -61.21 32.29
C GLY A 467 65.08 -61.98 33.25
N PHE A 468 65.07 -61.56 34.51
CA PHE A 468 64.06 -61.80 35.54
C PHE A 468 64.12 -60.61 36.51
N ASP A 469 63.17 -60.44 37.43
CA ASP A 469 62.71 -59.11 37.82
C ASP A 469 62.72 -58.67 39.35
N ALA A 470 63.38 -59.34 40.32
CA ALA A 470 63.59 -58.94 41.74
C ALA A 470 64.68 -59.72 42.53
N GLY A 471 65.93 -59.23 42.70
CA GLY A 471 66.96 -59.93 43.53
C GLY A 471 68.42 -59.45 43.42
N PRO A 472 69.41 -60.11 44.08
CA PRO A 472 70.82 -59.68 44.14
C PRO A 472 71.75 -60.25 43.02
N LEU A 473 72.87 -59.55 42.76
CA LEU A 473 73.84 -59.75 41.66
C LEU A 473 75.32 -59.56 42.12
N ALA A 474 76.33 -60.04 41.37
CA ALA A 474 77.76 -59.83 41.67
C ALA A 474 78.68 -59.71 40.42
N CYS A 475 79.96 -59.30 40.62
CA CYS A 475 80.96 -58.98 39.58
C CYS A 475 82.26 -59.82 39.69
N LYS A 476 83.04 -59.90 38.60
CA LYS A 476 84.35 -60.57 38.49
C LYS A 476 85.45 -59.63 37.99
N ALA A 477 86.71 -59.99 38.29
CA ALA A 477 87.91 -59.21 37.93
C ALA A 477 88.34 -59.27 36.45
N ASP A 478 87.51 -59.85 35.58
CA ASP A 478 87.55 -59.72 34.11
C ASP A 478 86.43 -58.79 33.61
N CYS A 479 85.86 -57.99 34.51
CA CYS A 479 84.75 -57.07 34.30
C CYS A 479 83.42 -57.77 33.87
N THR A 480 83.06 -58.95 34.46
CA THR A 480 81.85 -59.77 34.10
C THR A 480 80.92 -60.28 35.25
N PHE A 481 79.60 -60.46 34.98
CA PHE A 481 78.50 -60.72 35.94
C PHE A 481 78.27 -62.15 36.52
N ASP A 482 77.48 -62.24 37.60
CA ASP A 482 76.93 -63.45 38.26
C ASP A 482 75.45 -63.25 38.71
N THR A 483 74.51 -64.15 38.33
CA THR A 483 73.06 -63.86 38.05
C THR A 483 72.02 -64.87 38.61
N SER A 484 70.97 -64.51 39.37
CA SER A 484 70.21 -65.49 40.20
C SER A 484 68.69 -65.77 39.95
N ASN A 485 67.76 -65.11 40.67
CA ASN A 485 66.31 -65.42 40.82
C ASN A 485 65.43 -64.16 41.08
N CYS A 486 64.39 -63.87 40.28
CA CYS A 486 63.81 -62.50 40.21
C CYS A 486 62.34 -62.40 39.52
N LEU A 487 61.41 -61.40 39.79
CA LEU A 487 59.97 -61.19 39.26
C LEU A 487 59.31 -59.71 39.29
N THR A 488 58.52 -59.19 38.28
CA THR A 488 57.73 -57.88 38.17
C THR A 488 56.39 -57.88 37.30
N PHE A 489 55.85 -56.71 36.82
CA PHE A 489 54.46 -56.41 36.30
C PHE A 489 54.22 -54.92 35.75
N GLU A 490 53.53 -54.68 34.60
CA GLU A 490 52.30 -53.80 34.39
C GLU A 490 52.24 -52.66 33.25
N ASP A 491 51.06 -52.06 32.86
CA ASP A 491 50.80 -50.85 31.95
C ASP A 491 49.31 -50.27 31.97
N CYS A 492 48.85 -49.26 31.14
CA CYS A 492 47.45 -48.65 31.05
C CYS A 492 46.48 -49.22 29.94
N ASN A 493 46.49 -48.74 28.67
CA ASN A 493 45.25 -48.67 27.81
C ASN A 493 45.31 -49.11 26.31
N ASP A 494 44.29 -49.86 25.83
CA ASP A 494 44.08 -50.45 24.48
C ASP A 494 42.78 -51.32 24.36
N GLY A 495 41.82 -51.13 25.26
CA GLY A 495 40.69 -52.04 25.50
C GLY A 495 40.99 -53.20 26.46
N VAL A 496 42.17 -53.23 27.09
CA VAL A 496 42.57 -54.24 28.09
C VAL A 496 42.67 -53.61 29.48
N ASP A 497 42.09 -54.31 30.45
CA ASP A 497 42.37 -54.14 31.88
C ASP A 497 43.79 -54.67 32.16
N ASN A 498 44.76 -53.77 32.07
CA ASN A 498 46.17 -54.15 31.91
C ASN A 498 46.91 -54.27 33.25
N ASP A 499 46.48 -53.58 34.31
CA ASP A 499 46.99 -53.73 35.69
C ASP A 499 46.15 -54.70 36.57
N ASN A 500 44.97 -55.11 36.08
CA ASN A 500 43.99 -55.99 36.73
C ASN A 500 43.21 -55.42 37.93
N ASP A 501 42.95 -54.10 37.93
CA ASP A 501 41.87 -53.41 38.66
C ASP A 501 40.44 -53.77 38.17
N ALA A 502 40.28 -54.08 36.88
CA ALA A 502 39.05 -54.42 36.15
C ALA A 502 38.18 -53.26 35.60
N ILE A 503 38.78 -52.10 35.29
CA ILE A 503 38.22 -51.04 34.43
C ILE A 503 39.14 -50.85 33.18
N ALA A 504 38.74 -50.08 32.15
CA ALA A 504 39.51 -49.86 30.91
C ALA A 504 39.11 -48.58 30.15
N ASP A 505 40.05 -48.02 29.38
CA ASP A 505 39.92 -46.87 28.45
C ASP A 505 39.18 -45.63 29.05
N CYS A 506 38.39 -44.89 28.24
CA CYS A 506 37.63 -43.70 28.68
C CYS A 506 36.48 -44.02 29.68
N ALA A 507 36.42 -45.24 30.23
CA ALA A 507 35.60 -45.60 31.40
C ALA A 507 36.41 -45.75 32.70
N ASP A 508 37.74 -45.79 32.59
CA ASP A 508 38.69 -45.87 33.70
C ASP A 508 38.90 -44.51 34.36
N PRO A 509 38.92 -44.39 35.71
CA PRO A 509 39.18 -43.13 36.41
C PRO A 509 40.58 -42.52 36.20
N ASP A 510 41.60 -43.34 35.94
CA ASP A 510 43.00 -42.90 35.87
C ASP A 510 43.43 -42.59 34.43
N CYS A 511 43.00 -43.37 33.44
CA CYS A 511 43.13 -42.95 32.05
C CYS A 511 42.03 -41.87 31.64
N ALA A 512 41.26 -41.24 32.59
CA ALA A 512 40.09 -40.31 32.40
C ALA A 512 40.36 -38.83 32.00
N ALA A 513 41.62 -38.42 31.88
CA ALA A 513 41.99 -37.06 31.46
C ALA A 513 42.31 -36.97 29.94
N ASP A 514 42.09 -38.05 29.20
CA ASP A 514 42.45 -38.13 27.79
C ASP A 514 41.53 -37.29 26.87
N PRO A 515 42.06 -36.57 25.85
CA PRO A 515 41.26 -35.65 25.03
C PRO A 515 40.16 -36.27 24.14
N ILE A 516 40.05 -37.58 24.02
CA ILE A 516 39.25 -38.27 22.97
C ILE A 516 37.71 -38.13 23.10
N CYS A 517 37.15 -37.48 24.14
CA CYS A 517 35.78 -37.76 24.61
C CYS A 517 34.72 -36.58 24.69
N SER A 518 34.69 -35.50 23.86
CA SER A 518 33.55 -34.48 23.86
C SER A 518 33.46 -33.38 22.73
N SER A 519 32.30 -33.17 22.03
CA SER A 519 31.63 -31.85 21.66
C SER A 519 30.69 -31.78 20.39
N GLY A 520 29.52 -31.07 20.48
CA GLY A 520 28.84 -30.20 19.45
C GLY A 520 28.17 -30.76 18.15
N ASN A 521 26.92 -30.37 17.82
CA ASN A 521 26.20 -30.66 16.55
C ASN A 521 24.80 -29.98 16.43
N GLU A 522 24.26 -29.76 15.21
CA GLU A 522 22.82 -29.55 14.91
C GLU A 522 21.97 -30.78 15.31
N ALA A 523 20.68 -30.57 15.58
CA ALA A 523 19.74 -31.50 16.18
C ALA A 523 18.45 -31.78 15.38
N VAL A 524 17.99 -30.89 14.49
CA VAL A 524 16.80 -31.12 13.64
C VAL A 524 17.12 -30.75 12.18
N CYS A 525 16.51 -31.45 11.22
CA CYS A 525 16.87 -31.37 9.80
C CYS A 525 15.66 -31.57 8.87
N ASN A 526 14.48 -31.06 9.26
CA ASN A 526 13.25 -31.13 8.46
C ASN A 526 12.19 -30.07 8.83
N ASN A 527 12.59 -28.91 9.36
CA ASN A 527 11.70 -27.86 9.89
C ASN A 527 11.92 -26.48 9.24
N PHE A 528 12.89 -26.33 8.34
CA PHE A 528 13.28 -25.08 7.68
C PHE A 528 13.81 -23.98 8.62
N ASP A 529 14.23 -24.35 9.84
CA ASP A 529 14.95 -23.47 10.76
C ASP A 529 16.48 -23.59 10.57
N ASP A 530 17.25 -22.81 11.34
CA ASP A 530 18.71 -22.68 11.31
C ASP A 530 19.23 -22.62 12.77
N GLU A 531 19.18 -23.75 13.48
CA GLU A 531 19.40 -23.80 14.93
C GLU A 531 20.87 -23.68 15.40
N ASP A 532 21.87 -23.93 14.54
CA ASP A 532 23.28 -23.56 14.80
C ASP A 532 23.71 -22.21 14.17
N SER A 533 22.85 -21.62 13.35
CA SER A 533 22.93 -20.24 12.82
C SER A 533 24.09 -19.99 11.85
N ASP A 534 24.40 -20.96 10.99
CA ASP A 534 25.38 -20.86 9.90
C ASP A 534 24.81 -20.24 8.60
N GLY A 535 23.48 -20.19 8.48
CA GLY A 535 22.75 -19.64 7.32
C GLY A 535 22.21 -20.69 6.35
N LEU A 536 22.31 -21.99 6.65
CA LEU A 536 21.85 -23.09 5.80
C LEU A 536 20.84 -23.99 6.53
N THR A 537 19.60 -24.00 6.06
CA THR A 537 18.51 -24.76 6.72
C THR A 537 18.47 -26.25 6.31
N ASP A 538 18.08 -27.12 7.25
CA ASP A 538 17.85 -28.57 7.04
C ASP A 538 18.89 -29.25 6.11
N CYS A 539 18.43 -29.86 5.01
CA CYS A 539 19.24 -30.61 4.06
C CYS A 539 20.08 -29.72 3.13
N GLU A 540 19.95 -28.39 3.20
CA GLU A 540 20.88 -27.47 2.53
C GLU A 540 22.25 -27.46 3.25
N ASP A 541 22.28 -27.53 4.59
CA ASP A 541 23.51 -27.56 5.39
C ASP A 541 24.40 -28.80 5.11
N PRO A 542 25.66 -28.62 4.66
CA PRO A 542 26.64 -29.68 4.47
C PRO A 542 27.41 -30.09 5.73
N SER A 543 27.39 -29.30 6.81
CA SER A 543 28.21 -29.49 8.01
C SER A 543 27.68 -30.61 8.91
N SER A 544 26.35 -30.71 9.04
CA SER A 544 25.66 -31.58 10.00
C SER A 544 24.57 -32.42 9.34
N CYS A 545 23.59 -31.79 8.67
CA CYS A 545 22.32 -32.42 8.29
C CYS A 545 22.41 -33.24 6.99
N LYS A 546 23.08 -32.74 5.94
CA LYS A 546 23.19 -33.42 4.62
C LYS A 546 23.81 -34.82 4.69
N SER A 547 24.55 -35.15 5.75
CA SER A 547 25.10 -36.50 5.98
C SER A 547 24.09 -37.52 6.52
N LEU A 548 22.96 -37.06 7.07
CA LEU A 548 21.97 -37.88 7.76
C LEU A 548 21.00 -38.55 6.78
N ALA A 549 20.45 -39.69 7.23
CA ALA A 549 19.53 -40.50 6.41
C ALA A 549 18.25 -39.76 5.98
N ILE A 550 17.83 -38.72 6.72
CA ILE A 550 16.65 -37.90 6.37
C ILE A 550 16.87 -37.05 5.11
N CYS A 551 18.12 -36.67 4.82
CA CYS A 551 18.49 -35.85 3.66
C CYS A 551 18.96 -36.66 2.43
N ALA A 552 19.00 -37.99 2.54
CA ALA A 552 19.28 -38.84 1.39
C ALA A 552 18.11 -38.79 0.38
N PRO A 553 18.34 -38.61 -0.94
CA PRO A 553 17.25 -38.55 -1.91
C PRO A 553 16.39 -39.82 -1.98
N GLY A 554 15.08 -39.61 -2.01
CA GLY A 554 14.06 -40.64 -2.19
C GLY A 554 13.72 -40.96 -3.65
N ASN A 555 12.53 -41.53 -3.83
CA ASN A 555 12.05 -42.01 -5.14
C ASN A 555 10.79 -41.28 -5.64
N THR A 556 10.16 -40.46 -4.81
CA THR A 556 8.93 -39.74 -5.17
C THR A 556 9.26 -38.48 -5.98
N PRO A 557 8.67 -38.28 -7.17
CA PRO A 557 8.90 -37.07 -7.97
C PRO A 557 8.30 -35.82 -7.32
N VAL A 558 8.73 -34.65 -7.80
CA VAL A 558 8.15 -33.34 -7.44
C VAL A 558 6.62 -33.38 -7.57
N GLY A 559 5.90 -32.80 -6.59
CA GLY A 559 4.43 -32.85 -6.52
C GLY A 559 3.83 -34.17 -6.02
N GLY A 560 4.63 -35.23 -5.85
CA GLY A 560 4.22 -36.45 -5.16
C GLY A 560 4.06 -36.26 -3.63
N PRO A 561 3.37 -37.19 -2.95
CA PRO A 561 3.14 -37.13 -1.51
C PRO A 561 4.37 -37.57 -0.71
N CYS A 562 4.53 -37.03 0.48
CA CYS A 562 5.61 -37.34 1.41
C CYS A 562 5.18 -37.10 2.86
N ASP A 563 5.86 -37.78 3.79
CA ASP A 563 5.78 -37.51 5.23
C ASP A 563 7.13 -36.96 5.77
N VAL A 564 8.25 -37.18 5.06
CA VAL A 564 9.60 -36.67 5.39
C VAL A 564 10.42 -36.32 4.13
N PRO A 565 11.48 -35.49 4.21
CA PRO A 565 12.34 -35.17 3.07
C PRO A 565 12.89 -36.39 2.34
N HIS A 566 13.22 -37.48 3.05
CA HIS A 566 13.74 -38.73 2.48
C HIS A 566 12.79 -39.42 1.47
N ASP A 567 11.50 -39.10 1.45
CA ASP A 567 10.59 -39.65 0.42
C ASP A 567 10.91 -39.09 -0.98
N CYS A 568 11.49 -37.89 -1.05
CA CYS A 568 11.49 -37.04 -2.22
C CYS A 568 12.77 -37.12 -3.05
N VAL A 569 12.63 -37.17 -4.37
CA VAL A 569 13.78 -37.18 -5.29
C VAL A 569 14.39 -35.78 -5.38
N SER A 570 15.72 -35.71 -5.29
CA SER A 570 16.50 -34.50 -5.51
C SER A 570 17.72 -34.80 -6.36
N SER A 571 17.97 -33.96 -7.37
CA SER A 571 19.15 -34.08 -8.24
C SER A 571 20.43 -33.51 -7.60
N THR A 572 20.25 -32.66 -6.59
CA THR A 572 21.27 -31.88 -5.87
C THR A 572 21.64 -32.44 -4.49
N GLN A 573 21.00 -33.53 -4.06
CA GLN A 573 21.08 -34.06 -2.68
C GLN A 573 20.57 -33.05 -1.63
N THR A 574 19.54 -32.30 -2.01
CA THR A 574 18.78 -31.38 -1.16
C THR A 574 17.28 -31.66 -1.34
N PRO A 575 16.76 -32.82 -0.86
CA PRO A 575 15.35 -33.15 -0.96
C PRO A 575 14.53 -32.37 0.06
N VAL A 576 13.29 -32.03 -0.28
CA VAL A 576 12.39 -31.24 0.57
C VAL A 576 11.01 -31.90 0.57
N CYS A 577 10.39 -32.02 1.74
CA CYS A 577 8.97 -32.34 1.86
C CYS A 577 8.25 -31.13 2.46
N ILE A 578 7.42 -30.46 1.67
CA ILE A 578 6.54 -29.37 2.12
C ILE A 578 5.35 -30.03 2.82
N ASP A 579 5.14 -29.78 4.11
CA ASP A 579 4.24 -30.60 4.93
C ASP A 579 2.76 -30.16 4.89
N ALA A 580 1.87 -31.05 5.38
CA ALA A 580 0.41 -30.87 5.32
C ALA A 580 -0.22 -30.16 6.53
N ALA A 581 0.53 -29.95 7.61
CA ALA A 581 0.10 -29.48 8.91
C ALA A 581 0.65 -28.09 9.28
N THR A 582 1.81 -27.69 8.76
CA THR A 582 2.42 -26.36 8.94
C THR A 582 2.27 -25.48 7.70
N GLN A 583 2.52 -26.04 6.51
CA GLN A 583 2.59 -25.30 5.24
C GLN A 583 1.34 -25.50 4.35
N GLY A 584 0.38 -26.33 4.78
CA GLY A 584 -0.95 -26.42 4.16
C GLY A 584 -1.06 -27.23 2.86
N PHE A 585 -0.06 -28.05 2.52
CA PHE A 585 -0.04 -28.88 1.30
C PHE A 585 -0.70 -30.26 1.54
N PRO A 586 -1.93 -30.54 1.05
CA PRO A 586 -2.71 -31.70 1.52
C PRO A 586 -2.05 -33.06 1.21
N GLY A 587 -1.55 -33.73 2.25
CA GLY A 587 -0.82 -35.00 2.14
C GLY A 587 0.64 -34.87 1.66
N GLY A 588 1.28 -33.74 1.95
CA GLY A 588 2.70 -33.47 1.70
C GLY A 588 3.04 -33.24 0.23
N TYR A 589 4.09 -32.47 -0.06
CA TYR A 589 4.49 -32.18 -1.43
C TYR A 589 6.01 -32.26 -1.58
N CYS A 590 6.46 -33.23 -2.36
CA CYS A 590 7.87 -33.37 -2.68
C CYS A 590 8.39 -32.20 -3.52
N SER A 591 9.54 -31.68 -3.11
CA SER A 591 10.28 -30.61 -3.76
C SER A 591 11.79 -30.81 -3.55
N SER A 592 12.57 -29.82 -3.97
CA SER A 592 14.00 -29.69 -3.72
C SER A 592 14.41 -28.23 -3.89
N PHE A 593 15.39 -27.76 -3.13
CA PHE A 593 15.96 -26.42 -3.29
C PHE A 593 16.61 -26.25 -4.68
N CYS A 594 16.47 -25.05 -5.27
CA CYS A 594 16.97 -24.73 -6.61
C CYS A 594 17.35 -23.25 -6.74
N SER A 595 18.49 -22.93 -7.36
CA SER A 595 18.94 -21.55 -7.59
C SER A 595 18.70 -21.04 -9.03
N SER A 596 18.31 -21.91 -9.95
CA SER A 596 17.81 -21.56 -11.30
C SER A 596 17.25 -22.78 -12.04
N SER A 597 16.47 -22.55 -13.10
CA SER A 597 16.11 -23.61 -14.06
C SER A 597 17.36 -23.99 -14.88
N PRO A 598 18.05 -25.09 -14.50
CA PRO A 598 17.50 -26.41 -14.79
C PRO A 598 17.46 -27.40 -13.60
N GLY A 599 17.65 -26.95 -12.35
CA GLY A 599 17.81 -27.85 -11.19
C GLY A 599 16.65 -28.84 -10.94
N CYS A 600 15.41 -28.41 -11.19
CA CYS A 600 14.19 -29.17 -10.91
C CYS A 600 13.90 -30.36 -11.84
N GLY A 601 14.72 -30.58 -12.87
CA GLY A 601 14.49 -31.66 -13.85
C GLY A 601 13.35 -31.37 -14.82
N ALA A 602 12.95 -32.39 -15.58
CA ALA A 602 11.98 -32.25 -16.67
C ALA A 602 10.53 -32.37 -16.16
N GLY A 603 9.80 -31.26 -16.15
CA GLY A 603 8.40 -31.20 -15.72
C GLY A 603 8.14 -30.31 -14.51
N ALA A 604 9.18 -29.81 -13.84
CA ALA A 604 9.03 -28.89 -12.71
C ALA A 604 9.69 -27.51 -12.99
N LEU A 605 9.15 -26.48 -12.36
CA LEU A 605 9.61 -25.09 -12.41
C LEU A 605 10.28 -24.75 -11.07
N CYS A 606 11.38 -23.99 -11.11
CA CYS A 606 11.97 -23.37 -9.92
C CYS A 606 11.24 -22.05 -9.66
N MET A 607 10.59 -21.89 -8.51
CA MET A 607 9.97 -20.64 -8.08
C MET A 607 10.69 -20.11 -6.82
N PRO A 608 11.13 -18.84 -6.79
CA PRO A 608 11.74 -18.24 -5.60
C PRO A 608 10.71 -18.15 -4.47
N VAL A 609 11.17 -18.29 -3.23
CA VAL A 609 10.36 -18.13 -2.01
C VAL A 609 10.89 -16.92 -1.25
N ILE A 610 10.01 -16.11 -0.64
CA ILE A 610 10.38 -14.78 -0.13
C ILE A 610 10.83 -14.80 1.35
N ASP A 611 10.57 -15.90 2.07
CA ASP A 611 10.77 -16.02 3.53
C ASP A 611 11.85 -17.05 3.96
N ILE A 612 12.70 -17.54 3.05
CA ILE A 612 13.88 -18.35 3.41
C ILE A 612 15.17 -17.53 3.31
N ALA A 613 16.09 -17.75 4.25
CA ALA A 613 17.30 -16.92 4.40
C ALA A 613 18.36 -17.17 3.30
N SER A 614 18.32 -18.34 2.64
CA SER A 614 19.12 -18.61 1.45
C SER A 614 18.42 -18.08 0.18
N ASP A 615 19.20 -17.62 -0.80
CA ASP A 615 18.75 -17.01 -2.07
C ASP A 615 18.18 -18.08 -3.06
N ALA A 616 17.41 -19.03 -2.52
CA ALA A 616 16.94 -20.26 -3.14
C ALA A 616 15.44 -20.21 -3.48
N GLY A 617 15.06 -21.02 -4.47
CA GLY A 617 13.69 -21.35 -4.78
C GLY A 617 13.36 -22.81 -4.49
N LEU A 618 12.09 -23.15 -4.61
CA LEU A 618 11.58 -24.52 -4.53
C LEU A 618 11.07 -25.00 -5.90
N CYS A 619 11.23 -26.30 -6.13
CA CYS A 619 10.76 -26.98 -7.33
C CYS A 619 9.27 -27.36 -7.22
N LEU A 620 8.45 -26.89 -8.17
CA LEU A 620 7.01 -27.15 -8.23
C LEU A 620 6.62 -27.80 -9.57
N ASP A 621 5.74 -28.80 -9.52
CA ASP A 621 5.33 -29.60 -10.70
C ASP A 621 4.50 -28.75 -11.67
N THR A 622 4.83 -28.81 -12.98
CA THR A 622 4.21 -27.94 -14.00
C THR A 622 3.01 -28.61 -14.68
N CYS A 623 2.03 -27.79 -15.06
CA CYS A 623 0.75 -28.27 -15.53
C CYS A 623 0.25 -27.51 -16.76
N THR A 624 -0.71 -28.11 -17.46
CA THR A 624 -1.48 -27.45 -18.52
C THR A 624 -2.98 -27.44 -18.25
N SER A 625 -3.43 -28.25 -17.28
CA SER A 625 -4.79 -28.34 -16.77
C SER A 625 -4.76 -28.96 -15.37
N SER A 626 -5.80 -28.74 -14.54
CA SER A 626 -5.87 -29.39 -13.21
C SER A 626 -5.93 -30.93 -13.28
N ALA A 627 -6.23 -31.51 -14.44
CA ALA A 627 -6.16 -32.96 -14.67
C ALA A 627 -4.72 -33.50 -14.78
N ASN A 628 -3.70 -32.63 -14.80
CA ASN A 628 -2.30 -33.00 -14.59
C ASN A 628 -1.96 -33.20 -13.10
N CYS A 629 -2.71 -32.55 -12.21
CA CYS A 629 -2.36 -32.42 -10.79
C CYS A 629 -2.91 -33.58 -9.94
N ARG A 630 -2.33 -33.74 -8.75
CA ARG A 630 -2.77 -34.70 -7.74
C ARG A 630 -4.17 -34.34 -7.23
N ALA A 631 -4.92 -35.31 -6.71
CA ALA A 631 -6.19 -35.01 -6.04
C ALA A 631 -5.93 -34.09 -4.83
N GLY A 632 -6.71 -33.01 -4.70
CA GLY A 632 -6.44 -31.92 -3.75
C GLY A 632 -5.48 -30.85 -4.28
N TYR A 633 -5.20 -30.81 -5.60
CA TYR A 633 -4.36 -29.83 -6.27
C TYR A 633 -4.98 -29.36 -7.61
N VAL A 634 -4.83 -28.09 -7.93
CA VAL A 634 -5.28 -27.44 -9.18
C VAL A 634 -4.11 -26.84 -9.95
N CYS A 635 -4.31 -26.60 -11.24
CA CYS A 635 -3.31 -26.01 -12.11
C CYS A 635 -3.41 -24.47 -12.07
N SER A 636 -2.57 -23.85 -11.25
CA SER A 636 -2.56 -22.42 -10.96
C SER A 636 -1.53 -21.67 -11.79
N ASP A 637 -1.82 -20.41 -12.09
CA ASP A 637 -0.96 -19.52 -12.88
C ASP A 637 -0.51 -18.34 -12.03
N PHE A 638 0.80 -18.26 -11.79
CA PHE A 638 1.44 -17.21 -11.00
C PHE A 638 2.28 -16.26 -11.89
N GLY A 639 2.02 -16.21 -13.21
CA GLY A 639 2.68 -15.29 -14.14
C GLY A 639 4.07 -15.74 -14.65
N TYR A 640 4.53 -16.92 -14.24
CA TYR A 640 5.79 -17.51 -14.74
C TYR A 640 5.62 -18.13 -16.14
N THR A 641 6.71 -18.67 -16.69
CA THR A 641 6.76 -19.31 -18.02
C THR A 641 5.94 -20.60 -18.13
N SER A 642 5.41 -21.14 -17.03
CA SER A 642 4.52 -22.30 -16.97
C SER A 642 3.63 -22.23 -15.73
N LYS A 643 2.42 -22.79 -15.83
CA LYS A 643 1.52 -23.01 -14.69
C LYS A 643 2.04 -24.15 -13.81
N VAL A 644 1.69 -24.16 -12.52
CA VAL A 644 2.12 -25.19 -11.56
C VAL A 644 0.95 -25.81 -10.79
N CYS A 645 1.12 -27.06 -10.34
CA CYS A 645 0.17 -27.76 -9.50
C CYS A 645 0.27 -27.29 -8.05
N TRP A 646 -0.74 -26.53 -7.62
CA TRP A 646 -0.85 -25.88 -6.31
C TRP A 646 -2.04 -26.49 -5.52
N PRO A 647 -2.03 -26.52 -4.17
CA PRO A 647 -3.16 -27.00 -3.38
C PRO A 647 -4.53 -26.45 -3.83
N ASP A 648 -5.50 -27.34 -3.99
CA ASP A 648 -6.92 -27.06 -4.25
C ASP A 648 -7.60 -26.71 -2.93
N GLN A 649 -7.11 -25.64 -2.30
CA GLN A 649 -7.74 -25.03 -1.15
C GLN A 649 -8.83 -24.07 -1.67
N PRO A 650 -10.13 -24.42 -1.59
CA PRO A 650 -11.14 -23.39 -1.64
C PRO A 650 -10.89 -22.47 -0.42
N PHE A 651 -10.64 -21.18 -0.65
CA PHE A 651 -10.39 -20.20 0.40
C PHE A 651 -11.62 -20.03 1.32
N THR A 652 -11.76 -20.97 2.27
CA THR A 652 -12.72 -20.94 3.38
C THR A 652 -12.30 -19.85 4.36
N CYS A 653 -13.26 -19.05 4.81
CA CYS A 653 -13.02 -18.01 5.79
C CYS A 653 -12.58 -18.65 7.11
N GLY A 654 -11.32 -18.43 7.47
CA GLY A 654 -10.66 -19.04 8.62
C GLY A 654 -9.14 -18.88 8.55
N ASP A 655 -8.58 -18.32 9.62
CA ASP A 655 -7.19 -18.42 10.09
C ASP A 655 -6.05 -17.80 9.23
N ASP A 656 -6.28 -17.42 7.96
CA ASP A 656 -5.40 -16.51 7.19
C ASP A 656 -6.22 -15.43 6.46
N GLU A 657 -6.58 -14.37 7.19
CA GLU A 657 -7.64 -13.43 6.79
C GLU A 657 -7.18 -12.30 5.83
N LEU A 658 -5.88 -12.22 5.47
CA LEU A 658 -5.32 -11.10 4.71
C LEU A 658 -5.01 -11.41 3.23
N THR A 659 -5.07 -12.68 2.80
CA THR A 659 -4.46 -13.12 1.52
C THR A 659 -5.46 -13.39 0.39
N LYS A 660 -6.77 -13.35 0.66
CA LYS A 660 -7.83 -13.69 -0.31
C LYS A 660 -8.18 -12.46 -1.18
N PRO A 661 -7.93 -12.50 -2.51
CA PRO A 661 -8.15 -11.33 -3.36
C PRO A 661 -9.65 -11.02 -3.55
N PRO A 662 -10.04 -9.73 -3.60
CA PRO A 662 -11.41 -9.32 -3.90
C PRO A 662 -11.79 -9.62 -5.36
N ALA A 663 -13.08 -9.75 -5.63
CA ALA A 663 -13.59 -9.92 -7.00
C ALA A 663 -13.18 -8.75 -7.90
N GLU A 664 -12.64 -9.00 -9.09
CA GLU A 664 -12.23 -7.93 -10.01
C GLU A 664 -13.44 -7.10 -10.51
N PRO A 665 -13.51 -5.77 -10.26
CA PRO A 665 -14.62 -4.93 -10.72
C PRO A 665 -14.83 -4.92 -12.24
N TYR A 666 -16.06 -4.70 -12.69
CA TYR A 666 -16.43 -4.60 -14.11
C TYR A 666 -16.56 -3.14 -14.56
N TYR A 667 -15.65 -2.67 -15.43
CA TYR A 667 -15.68 -1.32 -16.03
C TYR A 667 -15.93 -1.36 -17.54
N MET A 668 -17.13 -0.93 -17.98
CA MET A 668 -17.51 -0.89 -19.39
C MET A 668 -17.29 0.50 -19.96
N ILE A 669 -16.31 0.65 -20.84
CA ILE A 669 -16.01 1.92 -21.51
C ILE A 669 -16.93 2.06 -22.72
N VAL A 670 -17.89 2.99 -22.64
CA VAL A 670 -18.74 3.39 -23.76
C VAL A 670 -18.11 4.63 -24.40
N PHE A 671 -17.49 4.42 -25.54
CA PHE A 671 -16.68 5.40 -26.24
C PHE A 671 -17.51 6.08 -27.34
N ASP A 672 -17.60 7.41 -27.29
CA ASP A 672 -18.26 8.21 -28.31
C ASP A 672 -17.52 8.13 -29.66
N THR A 673 -18.21 7.56 -30.64
CA THR A 673 -17.77 7.47 -32.03
C THR A 673 -18.70 8.24 -32.97
N SER A 674 -19.35 9.30 -32.47
CA SER A 674 -20.12 10.24 -33.28
C SER A 674 -19.19 11.16 -34.09
N GLY A 675 -19.76 11.83 -35.10
CA GLY A 675 -19.01 12.69 -36.01
C GLY A 675 -18.43 13.97 -35.39
N SER A 676 -18.95 14.43 -34.25
CA SER A 676 -18.42 15.61 -33.54
C SER A 676 -17.03 15.35 -32.98
N THR A 677 -16.70 14.12 -32.61
CA THR A 677 -15.37 13.74 -32.08
C THR A 677 -14.23 13.90 -33.12
N LEU A 678 -14.53 14.12 -34.41
CA LEU A 678 -13.54 14.54 -35.41
C LEU A 678 -13.17 16.03 -35.32
N THR A 679 -13.77 16.81 -34.42
CA THR A 679 -13.42 18.22 -34.17
C THR A 679 -11.94 18.34 -33.86
N ALA A 680 -11.25 19.16 -34.67
CA ALA A 680 -9.82 19.39 -34.52
C ALA A 680 -9.52 20.28 -33.32
N LEU A 681 -8.54 19.87 -32.51
CA LEU A 681 -7.98 20.67 -31.43
C LEU A 681 -6.63 21.27 -31.88
N GLY A 682 -6.27 22.43 -31.33
CA GLY A 682 -5.02 23.12 -31.67
C GLY A 682 -3.76 22.47 -31.08
N THR A 683 -3.94 21.40 -30.30
CA THR A 683 -2.95 20.71 -29.47
C THR A 683 -2.72 19.29 -29.99
N ALA A 684 -1.49 18.79 -29.88
CA ALA A 684 -1.23 17.36 -30.06
C ALA A 684 -1.56 16.60 -28.76
N ASN A 685 -2.02 15.35 -28.89
CA ASN A 685 -2.07 14.38 -27.79
C ASN A 685 -0.69 13.73 -27.59
N SER A 686 -0.43 13.26 -26.37
CA SER A 686 0.82 12.59 -25.99
C SER A 686 1.08 11.26 -26.71
N CYS A 687 0.06 10.65 -27.32
CA CYS A 687 0.16 9.39 -28.06
C CYS A 687 0.54 9.54 -29.54
N GLY A 688 0.61 10.76 -30.08
CA GLY A 688 0.94 11.02 -31.49
C GLY A 688 -0.18 10.71 -32.48
N PHE A 689 -1.42 10.51 -32.02
CA PHE A 689 -2.60 10.40 -32.88
C PHE A 689 -2.98 11.76 -33.49
N ALA A 690 -3.97 11.79 -34.38
CA ALA A 690 -4.49 13.04 -34.93
C ALA A 690 -4.94 14.03 -33.83
N ALA A 691 -4.72 15.32 -34.05
CA ALA A 691 -5.14 16.40 -33.16
C ALA A 691 -6.66 16.64 -33.24
N THR A 692 -7.45 15.65 -32.82
CA THR A 692 -8.92 15.68 -32.76
C THR A 692 -9.40 15.15 -31.42
N ARG A 693 -10.66 15.41 -31.07
CA ARG A 693 -11.26 14.91 -29.83
C ARG A 693 -11.17 13.37 -29.71
N ASN A 694 -11.48 12.65 -30.79
CA ASN A 694 -11.28 11.20 -30.90
C ASN A 694 -9.81 10.78 -30.64
N GLY A 695 -8.83 11.53 -31.16
CA GLY A 695 -7.40 11.25 -30.94
C GLY A 695 -6.95 11.44 -29.49
N HIS A 696 -7.40 12.50 -28.80
CA HIS A 696 -7.14 12.67 -27.37
C HIS A 696 -7.88 11.61 -26.54
N ALA A 697 -9.14 11.30 -26.86
CA ALA A 697 -9.94 10.27 -26.19
C ALA A 697 -9.31 8.87 -26.28
N ARG A 698 -8.87 8.45 -27.47
CA ARG A 698 -8.14 7.17 -27.65
C ARG A 698 -6.84 7.14 -26.85
N CYS A 699 -6.15 8.28 -26.76
CA CYS A 699 -4.90 8.38 -26.01
C CYS A 699 -5.10 8.21 -24.50
N GLY A 700 -6.03 8.97 -23.90
CA GLY A 700 -6.31 8.91 -22.47
C GLY A 700 -6.85 7.54 -22.03
N VAL A 701 -7.76 6.95 -22.82
CA VAL A 701 -8.25 5.58 -22.56
C VAL A 701 -7.13 4.55 -22.68
N ARG A 702 -6.25 4.66 -23.70
CA ARG A 702 -5.10 3.74 -23.83
C ARG A 702 -4.19 3.80 -22.60
N GLN A 703 -3.85 4.99 -22.14
CA GLN A 703 -2.99 5.20 -20.96
C GLN A 703 -3.64 4.62 -19.69
N ALA A 704 -4.91 4.90 -19.44
CA ALA A 704 -5.62 4.36 -18.28
C ALA A 704 -5.71 2.83 -18.32
N VAL A 705 -6.12 2.24 -19.45
CA VAL A 705 -6.18 0.77 -19.57
C VAL A 705 -4.79 0.14 -19.40
N GLN A 706 -3.73 0.72 -19.97
CA GLN A 706 -2.36 0.22 -19.77
C GLN A 706 -1.87 0.31 -18.32
N ALA A 707 -2.28 1.34 -17.57
CA ALA A 707 -1.92 1.50 -16.16
C ALA A 707 -2.67 0.53 -15.22
N TYR A 708 -3.91 0.16 -15.56
CA TYR A 708 -4.82 -0.54 -14.64
C TYR A 708 -5.26 -1.95 -15.08
N GLN A 709 -4.77 -2.45 -16.23
CA GLN A 709 -5.10 -3.77 -16.81
C GLN A 709 -4.99 -4.99 -15.86
N TRP A 710 -4.13 -4.91 -14.83
CA TRP A 710 -3.87 -6.00 -13.87
C TRP A 710 -4.78 -5.98 -12.62
N LYS A 711 -5.78 -5.08 -12.55
CA LYS A 711 -6.66 -4.93 -11.37
C LYS A 711 -8.16 -4.91 -11.66
N TYR A 712 -8.59 -4.78 -12.91
CA TYR A 712 -10.00 -4.60 -13.26
C TYR A 712 -10.38 -5.28 -14.59
N ASN A 713 -11.63 -5.70 -14.71
CA ASN A 713 -12.20 -6.26 -15.93
C ASN A 713 -12.77 -5.17 -16.83
N PHE A 714 -12.03 -4.81 -17.87
CA PHE A 714 -12.48 -3.83 -18.86
C PHE A 714 -13.33 -4.46 -19.98
N GLY A 715 -14.32 -3.70 -20.45
CA GLY A 715 -15.01 -3.91 -21.72
C GLY A 715 -14.98 -2.63 -22.56
N LEU A 716 -15.21 -2.74 -23.86
CA LEU A 716 -15.25 -1.60 -24.78
C LEU A 716 -16.46 -1.68 -25.72
N ALA A 717 -17.22 -0.59 -25.79
CA ALA A 717 -18.29 -0.39 -26.76
C ALA A 717 -18.11 0.94 -27.52
N SER A 718 -18.40 0.93 -28.82
CA SER A 718 -18.57 2.13 -29.65
C SER A 718 -20.06 2.50 -29.73
N PHE A 719 -20.41 3.57 -30.45
CA PHE A 719 -21.79 3.78 -30.89
C PHE A 719 -22.15 2.87 -32.08
N ALA A 720 -23.44 2.89 -32.47
CA ALA A 720 -24.12 1.96 -33.38
C ALA A 720 -23.62 1.88 -34.84
N VAL A 721 -22.56 2.61 -35.21
CA VAL A 721 -21.93 2.57 -36.54
C VAL A 721 -20.71 1.64 -36.51
N THR A 722 -20.63 0.73 -37.47
CA THR A 722 -19.44 -0.11 -37.69
C THR A 722 -18.92 0.06 -39.12
N GLN A 723 -17.63 -0.23 -39.33
CA GLN A 723 -16.97 -0.06 -40.62
C GLN A 723 -16.47 -1.38 -41.20
N SER A 724 -16.42 -1.47 -42.52
CA SER A 724 -15.79 -2.57 -43.26
C SER A 724 -15.12 -2.08 -44.55
N SER A 725 -14.24 -2.90 -45.14
CA SER A 725 -13.67 -2.66 -46.48
C SER A 725 -12.91 -1.32 -46.69
N CYS A 726 -12.38 -0.71 -45.63
CA CYS A 726 -11.54 0.50 -45.71
C CYS A 726 -10.36 0.33 -46.68
N SER A 727 -9.96 1.40 -47.38
CA SER A 727 -8.85 1.33 -48.35
C SER A 727 -8.04 2.62 -48.45
N GLY A 728 -6.82 2.56 -47.90
CA GLY A 728 -5.81 3.62 -47.89
C GLY A 728 -5.04 3.59 -46.58
N ALA A 729 -4.65 4.77 -46.09
CA ALA A 729 -4.46 4.94 -44.65
C ALA A 729 -5.82 4.84 -43.93
N CYS A 730 -5.80 4.69 -42.61
CA CYS A 730 -7.02 4.73 -41.80
C CYS A 730 -7.88 5.97 -42.08
N PHE A 731 -9.17 5.88 -41.77
CA PHE A 731 -10.22 6.87 -42.09
C PHE A 731 -10.59 7.04 -43.59
N SER A 732 -9.99 6.30 -44.54
CA SER A 732 -10.27 6.47 -45.97
C SER A 732 -11.03 5.32 -46.64
N ASN A 733 -12.06 5.68 -47.43
CA ASN A 733 -12.86 4.81 -48.29
C ASN A 733 -13.52 3.59 -47.60
N CYS A 734 -13.90 3.72 -46.33
CA CYS A 734 -14.63 2.67 -45.59
C CYS A 734 -16.09 2.55 -46.05
N GLN A 735 -16.63 1.33 -46.00
CA GLN A 735 -18.06 1.06 -46.06
C GLN A 735 -18.65 1.15 -44.66
N LEU A 736 -19.76 1.88 -44.52
CA LEU A 736 -20.47 2.07 -43.26
C LEU A 736 -21.59 1.04 -43.15
N ASN A 737 -21.66 0.40 -41.98
CA ASN A 737 -22.72 -0.52 -41.61
C ASN A 737 -23.37 0.02 -40.33
N CYS A 738 -24.70 -0.08 -40.26
CA CYS A 738 -25.47 0.12 -39.04
C CYS A 738 -26.25 -1.17 -38.78
N PHE A 739 -26.84 -1.32 -37.60
CA PHE A 739 -27.78 -2.42 -37.34
C PHE A 739 -28.80 -2.56 -38.47
N GLN A 740 -29.04 -3.78 -38.96
CA GLN A 740 -30.01 -4.02 -40.03
C GLN A 740 -31.42 -3.49 -39.67
N ALA A 741 -31.76 -3.46 -38.37
CA ALA A 741 -33.00 -2.90 -37.86
C ALA A 741 -33.06 -1.35 -37.88
N GLU A 742 -31.93 -0.64 -37.82
CA GLU A 742 -31.85 0.80 -38.11
C GLU A 742 -32.18 1.02 -39.59
N LEU A 743 -31.47 0.33 -40.48
CA LEU A 743 -31.69 0.44 -41.94
C LEU A 743 -33.15 0.17 -42.36
N THR A 744 -33.88 -0.72 -41.68
CA THR A 744 -35.31 -0.95 -41.95
C THR A 744 -36.26 0.09 -41.35
N THR A 745 -35.82 0.91 -40.40
CA THR A 745 -36.67 1.91 -39.70
C THR A 745 -36.37 3.36 -40.12
N THR A 746 -35.11 3.70 -40.41
CA THR A 746 -34.67 5.02 -40.88
C THR A 746 -34.49 5.10 -42.41
N GLY A 747 -34.24 3.96 -43.06
CA GLY A 747 -33.87 3.88 -44.47
C GLY A 747 -32.42 4.27 -44.79
N MET A 748 -31.63 4.67 -43.80
CA MET A 748 -30.21 5.05 -43.95
C MET A 748 -29.45 4.94 -42.62
N CYS A 749 -28.16 4.60 -42.70
CA CYS A 749 -27.26 4.55 -41.53
C CYS A 749 -26.96 5.98 -41.07
N VAL A 750 -27.51 6.39 -39.92
CA VAL A 750 -27.28 7.69 -39.28
C VAL A 750 -26.54 7.57 -37.95
N GLY A 751 -26.36 6.34 -37.45
CA GLY A 751 -25.67 6.05 -36.20
C GLY A 751 -26.56 6.13 -34.97
N CYS A 752 -27.88 6.17 -35.14
CA CYS A 752 -28.82 6.22 -34.03
C CYS A 752 -29.26 4.85 -33.53
N GLY A 753 -28.90 3.77 -34.22
CA GLY A 753 -29.38 2.42 -33.96
C GLY A 753 -30.89 2.26 -34.14
N ALA A 754 -31.37 1.04 -33.88
CA ALA A 754 -32.76 0.69 -34.11
C ALA A 754 -33.68 1.20 -32.98
N LYS A 755 -34.86 1.73 -33.32
CA LYS A 755 -35.90 2.15 -32.34
C LYS A 755 -37.21 1.34 -32.51
N PRO A 756 -37.24 0.05 -32.11
CA PRO A 756 -38.37 -0.86 -32.31
C PRO A 756 -39.55 -0.61 -31.34
N GLY A 757 -40.19 0.56 -31.46
CA GLY A 757 -41.47 0.87 -30.81
C GLY A 757 -41.49 2.21 -30.07
N ASN A 758 -40.52 2.47 -29.20
CA ASN A 758 -40.38 3.71 -28.44
C ASN A 758 -38.92 3.97 -27.99
N ALA A 759 -38.65 5.09 -27.30
CA ALA A 759 -37.31 5.45 -26.82
C ALA A 759 -36.72 4.40 -25.85
N SER A 760 -37.55 3.79 -25.01
CA SER A 760 -37.17 2.74 -24.06
C SER A 760 -36.67 1.45 -24.73
N THR A 761 -36.94 1.28 -26.03
CA THR A 761 -36.50 0.13 -26.84
C THR A 761 -35.29 0.40 -27.74
N ARG A 762 -34.77 1.64 -27.78
CA ARG A 762 -33.65 1.99 -28.67
C ARG A 762 -32.38 1.18 -28.35
N ALA A 763 -31.73 0.66 -29.37
CA ALA A 763 -30.32 0.22 -29.35
C ALA A 763 -29.43 1.35 -29.89
N GLY A 764 -28.21 1.49 -29.38
CA GLY A 764 -27.28 2.57 -29.70
C GLY A 764 -25.79 2.26 -29.46
N ALA A 765 -25.44 1.19 -28.74
CA ALA A 765 -24.05 0.78 -28.56
C ALA A 765 -23.70 -0.46 -29.40
N ASN A 766 -22.43 -0.54 -29.77
CA ASN A 766 -21.84 -1.69 -30.42
C ASN A 766 -20.66 -2.19 -29.58
N ILE A 767 -20.83 -3.34 -28.90
CA ILE A 767 -19.80 -3.91 -28.03
C ILE A 767 -18.70 -4.51 -28.91
N VAL A 768 -17.54 -3.85 -28.94
CA VAL A 768 -16.39 -4.19 -29.80
C VAL A 768 -15.38 -5.08 -29.08
N VAL A 769 -15.32 -5.01 -27.75
CA VAL A 769 -14.60 -5.98 -26.90
C VAL A 769 -15.52 -6.32 -25.73
N PRO A 770 -16.02 -7.57 -25.63
CA PRO A 770 -16.79 -7.99 -24.46
C PRO A 770 -15.89 -7.99 -23.21
N MET A 771 -16.53 -7.85 -22.06
CA MET A 771 -15.85 -8.05 -20.78
C MET A 771 -15.38 -9.51 -20.65
N ARG A 772 -14.17 -9.67 -20.12
CA ARG A 772 -13.71 -10.93 -19.54
C ARG A 772 -14.69 -11.33 -18.44
N VAL A 773 -15.00 -12.62 -18.32
CA VAL A 773 -15.75 -13.12 -17.15
C VAL A 773 -14.70 -13.50 -16.12
N ASP A 774 -14.75 -12.86 -14.96
CA ASP A 774 -13.95 -13.26 -13.79
C ASP A 774 -14.28 -14.70 -13.41
N LYS A 775 -13.27 -15.57 -13.48
CA LYS A 775 -13.34 -17.00 -13.18
C LYS A 775 -11.97 -17.52 -12.79
N ILE A 776 -11.98 -18.57 -11.99
CA ILE A 776 -10.84 -19.48 -11.83
C ILE A 776 -11.18 -20.75 -12.64
N PRO A 777 -10.37 -21.15 -13.66
CA PRO A 777 -9.25 -20.42 -14.24
C PRO A 777 -9.70 -19.24 -15.13
N ALA A 778 -8.85 -18.21 -15.23
CA ALA A 778 -9.14 -17.00 -15.97
C ALA A 778 -9.38 -17.24 -17.48
N ALA A 779 -10.33 -16.51 -18.05
CA ALA A 779 -10.50 -16.45 -19.50
C ALA A 779 -9.36 -15.64 -20.15
N ALA A 780 -9.09 -15.91 -21.43
CA ALA A 780 -8.00 -15.26 -22.16
C ALA A 780 -8.13 -13.73 -22.17
N ASP A 781 -7.00 -13.05 -22.02
CA ASP A 781 -6.93 -11.60 -21.87
C ASP A 781 -7.52 -10.86 -23.08
N ASN A 782 -8.38 -9.87 -22.79
CA ASN A 782 -9.06 -9.03 -23.76
C ASN A 782 -8.42 -7.62 -23.87
N VAL A 783 -7.52 -7.23 -22.96
CA VAL A 783 -6.87 -5.91 -22.99
C VAL A 783 -6.08 -5.66 -24.28
N PRO A 784 -5.30 -6.60 -24.85
CA PRO A 784 -4.68 -6.44 -26.16
C PRO A 784 -5.67 -6.14 -27.29
N GLN A 785 -6.92 -6.59 -27.16
CA GLN A 785 -7.99 -6.24 -28.11
C GLN A 785 -8.43 -4.79 -27.91
N ILE A 786 -8.69 -4.36 -26.66
CA ILE A 786 -9.02 -2.96 -26.32
C ILE A 786 -7.93 -2.00 -26.83
N LEU A 787 -6.66 -2.31 -26.57
CA LEU A 787 -5.53 -1.52 -27.05
C LEU A 787 -5.49 -1.47 -28.59
N SER A 788 -5.76 -2.59 -29.28
CA SER A 788 -5.81 -2.59 -30.75
C SER A 788 -6.88 -1.66 -31.35
N TRP A 789 -8.04 -1.51 -30.69
CA TRP A 789 -9.06 -0.53 -31.08
C TRP A 789 -8.59 0.93 -30.86
N MET A 790 -7.78 1.18 -29.84
CA MET A 790 -7.19 2.49 -29.54
C MET A 790 -6.02 2.84 -30.47
N ASP A 791 -5.15 1.89 -30.80
CA ASP A 791 -3.84 2.08 -31.47
C ASP A 791 -3.90 2.28 -33.00
N ASN A 792 -4.97 2.89 -33.52
CA ASN A 792 -5.11 3.26 -34.94
C ASN A 792 -4.92 2.07 -35.92
N ASN A 793 -5.32 0.86 -35.50
CA ASN A 793 -5.05 -0.38 -36.23
C ASN A 793 -6.20 -0.80 -37.16
N CYS A 794 -6.15 -0.38 -38.41
CA CYS A 794 -7.15 -0.77 -39.42
C CYS A 794 -7.15 -2.28 -39.82
N THR A 795 -6.28 -3.12 -39.24
CA THR A 795 -6.30 -4.57 -39.50
C THR A 795 -7.62 -5.17 -39.02
N GLY A 796 -8.39 -5.80 -39.91
CA GLY A 796 -9.69 -6.39 -39.57
C GLY A 796 -10.85 -5.40 -39.40
N SER A 797 -10.63 -4.10 -39.64
CA SER A 797 -11.56 -2.98 -39.32
C SER A 797 -11.63 -2.63 -37.82
N THR A 798 -10.60 -3.01 -37.06
CA THR A 798 -10.49 -2.88 -35.59
C THR A 798 -10.14 -1.46 -35.13
N GLU A 799 -10.97 -0.48 -35.47
CA GLU A 799 -10.75 0.94 -35.12
C GLU A 799 -12.04 1.68 -34.74
N LEU A 800 -11.97 2.49 -33.66
CA LEU A 800 -12.99 3.42 -33.19
C LEU A 800 -13.15 4.63 -34.15
N PHE A 801 -13.74 4.37 -35.31
CA PHE A 801 -14.01 5.35 -36.35
C PHE A 801 -15.19 6.26 -36.00
N ALA A 802 -14.95 7.57 -36.04
CA ALA A 802 -15.90 8.59 -35.63
C ALA A 802 -16.83 9.05 -36.77
N GLN A 803 -18.08 8.59 -36.79
CA GLN A 803 -19.13 9.08 -37.69
C GLN A 803 -20.54 8.77 -37.17
N GLY A 804 -21.46 9.69 -37.46
CA GLY A 804 -22.90 9.56 -37.14
C GLY A 804 -23.30 10.48 -36.00
N ASN A 805 -24.51 10.28 -35.50
CA ASN A 805 -25.02 10.95 -34.31
C ASN A 805 -24.56 10.24 -33.02
N ALA A 806 -24.86 10.81 -31.86
CA ALA A 806 -24.63 10.25 -30.53
C ALA A 806 -25.94 9.71 -29.93
N PRO A 807 -26.14 8.37 -29.86
CA PRO A 807 -27.34 7.75 -29.31
C PRO A 807 -27.18 7.36 -27.82
N LEU A 808 -26.92 8.33 -26.95
CA LEU A 808 -26.62 8.09 -25.52
C LEU A 808 -27.70 7.23 -24.82
N ASN A 809 -28.98 7.55 -25.07
CA ASN A 809 -30.13 6.75 -24.62
C ASN A 809 -30.07 5.30 -25.13
N GLY A 810 -29.72 5.10 -26.39
CA GLY A 810 -29.62 3.76 -26.98
C GLY A 810 -28.44 2.97 -26.41
N ALA A 811 -27.30 3.63 -26.21
CA ALA A 811 -26.07 3.03 -25.71
C ALA A 811 -26.21 2.56 -24.25
N LEU A 812 -26.71 3.41 -23.37
CA LEU A 812 -26.96 3.06 -21.96
C LEU A 812 -27.99 1.92 -21.84
N ARG A 813 -29.02 1.89 -22.69
CA ARG A 813 -29.98 0.77 -22.74
C ARG A 813 -29.39 -0.53 -23.27
N ASP A 814 -28.39 -0.48 -24.15
CA ASP A 814 -27.65 -1.68 -24.55
C ASP A 814 -26.72 -2.19 -23.44
N MET A 815 -26.16 -1.31 -22.61
CA MET A 815 -25.43 -1.73 -21.41
C MET A 815 -26.37 -2.47 -20.45
N TYR A 816 -27.58 -1.93 -20.22
CA TYR A 816 -28.59 -2.61 -19.41
C TYR A 816 -28.93 -4.00 -19.97
N ARG A 817 -29.16 -4.13 -21.29
CA ARG A 817 -29.43 -5.42 -21.95
C ARG A 817 -28.28 -6.41 -21.83
N TYR A 818 -27.05 -5.94 -22.02
CA TYR A 818 -25.83 -6.72 -21.93
C TYR A 818 -25.70 -7.32 -20.54
N PHE A 819 -25.70 -6.47 -19.50
CA PHE A 819 -25.54 -6.92 -18.11
C PHE A 819 -26.74 -7.75 -17.61
N SER A 820 -27.98 -7.36 -17.91
CA SER A 820 -29.17 -8.10 -17.44
C SER A 820 -29.34 -9.47 -18.10
N SER A 821 -28.85 -9.65 -19.33
CA SER A 821 -29.16 -10.83 -20.14
C SER A 821 -28.12 -11.11 -21.23
N SER A 822 -28.19 -10.37 -22.33
CA SER A 822 -27.38 -10.54 -23.52
C SER A 822 -27.58 -9.32 -24.42
N TRP A 823 -26.52 -8.85 -25.05
CA TRP A 823 -26.58 -7.92 -26.18
C TRP A 823 -26.58 -8.72 -27.50
N ILE A 824 -26.91 -8.08 -28.63
CA ILE A 824 -26.93 -8.72 -29.96
C ILE A 824 -26.22 -7.79 -30.95
N ASP A 825 -25.26 -8.33 -31.69
CA ASP A 825 -24.42 -7.55 -32.60
C ASP A 825 -25.15 -7.12 -33.90
N THR A 826 -24.46 -6.32 -34.71
CA THR A 826 -24.97 -5.85 -36.01
C THR A 826 -25.28 -6.98 -37.01
N ASN A 827 -24.76 -8.19 -36.80
CA ASN A 827 -24.97 -9.39 -37.61
C ASN A 827 -26.08 -10.32 -37.05
N GLY A 828 -26.61 -10.06 -35.85
CA GLY A 828 -27.60 -10.90 -35.16
C GLY A 828 -27.01 -11.97 -34.24
N VAL A 829 -25.71 -11.90 -33.92
CA VAL A 829 -25.02 -12.81 -33.00
C VAL A 829 -25.21 -12.32 -31.55
N PRO A 830 -25.73 -13.17 -30.63
CA PRO A 830 -25.89 -12.79 -29.23
C PRO A 830 -24.56 -12.88 -28.46
N LEU A 831 -24.24 -11.84 -27.70
CA LEU A 831 -23.18 -11.84 -26.68
C LEU A 831 -23.84 -11.90 -25.30
N SER A 832 -23.53 -12.93 -24.52
CA SER A 832 -24.08 -13.12 -23.17
C SER A 832 -23.54 -12.10 -22.18
N SER A 833 -24.30 -11.80 -21.13
CA SER A 833 -23.84 -11.04 -19.97
C SER A 833 -22.54 -11.62 -19.38
N PRO A 834 -21.60 -10.78 -18.90
CA PRO A 834 -20.45 -11.24 -18.14
C PRO A 834 -20.82 -11.61 -16.69
N LEU A 835 -21.95 -11.10 -16.19
CA LEU A 835 -22.44 -11.40 -14.85
C LEU A 835 -22.98 -12.84 -14.83
N THR A 836 -22.59 -13.60 -13.81
CA THR A 836 -22.99 -15.00 -13.65
C THR A 836 -23.85 -15.19 -12.39
N SER A 837 -23.72 -16.31 -11.69
CA SER A 837 -24.52 -16.64 -10.51
C SER A 837 -23.63 -17.08 -9.36
N VAL A 838 -24.12 -16.98 -8.12
CA VAL A 838 -23.35 -17.39 -6.92
C VAL A 838 -22.87 -18.84 -7.02
N ALA A 839 -23.67 -19.72 -7.63
CA ALA A 839 -23.33 -21.12 -7.90
C ALA A 839 -22.20 -21.33 -8.95
N LEU A 840 -21.72 -20.26 -9.58
CA LEU A 840 -20.59 -20.22 -10.50
C LEU A 840 -19.42 -19.36 -9.99
N GLY A 841 -19.49 -18.87 -8.74
CA GLY A 841 -18.46 -18.05 -8.10
C GLY A 841 -18.77 -16.54 -8.07
N GLU A 842 -19.92 -16.10 -8.58
CA GLU A 842 -20.26 -14.67 -8.64
C GLU A 842 -20.55 -14.07 -7.26
N LYS A 843 -19.98 -12.90 -6.97
CA LYS A 843 -20.17 -12.20 -5.68
C LYS A 843 -21.19 -11.06 -5.81
N PRO A 844 -22.21 -10.97 -4.94
CA PRO A 844 -23.23 -9.90 -5.00
C PRO A 844 -22.71 -8.48 -4.81
N CYS A 845 -21.58 -8.33 -4.12
CA CYS A 845 -20.92 -7.06 -3.79
C CYS A 845 -20.09 -6.46 -4.94
N ARG A 846 -19.84 -7.19 -6.03
CA ARG A 846 -18.93 -6.75 -7.11
C ARG A 846 -19.49 -5.49 -7.81
N PRO A 847 -18.76 -4.37 -7.87
CA PRO A 847 -19.20 -3.20 -8.61
C PRO A 847 -19.18 -3.45 -10.11
N VAL A 848 -20.22 -2.94 -10.76
CA VAL A 848 -20.45 -3.00 -12.20
C VAL A 848 -20.72 -1.57 -12.65
N GLU A 849 -19.82 -0.99 -13.43
CA GLU A 849 -19.81 0.45 -13.69
C GLU A 849 -19.59 0.74 -15.18
N VAL A 850 -20.24 1.78 -15.68
CA VAL A 850 -20.13 2.28 -17.05
C VAL A 850 -19.36 3.59 -17.03
N ILE A 851 -18.33 3.70 -17.87
CA ILE A 851 -17.62 4.95 -18.14
C ILE A 851 -18.05 5.44 -19.52
N LEU A 852 -18.91 6.45 -19.55
CA LEU A 852 -19.42 7.09 -20.76
C LEU A 852 -18.52 8.28 -21.12
N LEU A 853 -17.68 8.13 -22.15
CA LEU A 853 -16.77 9.16 -22.65
C LEU A 853 -17.37 9.81 -23.89
N ILE A 854 -17.80 11.07 -23.80
CA ILE A 854 -18.61 11.79 -24.81
C ILE A 854 -18.04 13.16 -25.19
N ASP A 855 -18.47 13.72 -26.33
CA ASP A 855 -18.15 15.12 -26.70
C ASP A 855 -19.35 16.03 -26.98
N GLY A 856 -20.56 15.48 -26.86
CA GLY A 856 -21.86 16.16 -26.97
C GLY A 856 -23.01 15.32 -26.41
N GLY A 857 -24.20 15.92 -26.32
CA GLY A 857 -25.42 15.28 -25.83
C GLY A 857 -26.12 14.35 -26.85
N ASP A 858 -27.22 13.73 -26.45
CA ASP A 858 -27.99 12.83 -27.32
C ASP A 858 -28.56 13.59 -28.53
N THR A 859 -28.26 13.09 -29.73
CA THR A 859 -28.67 13.67 -31.01
C THR A 859 -29.57 12.73 -31.83
N CYS A 860 -30.17 11.75 -31.15
CA CYS A 860 -31.02 10.70 -31.70
C CYS A 860 -32.41 10.63 -31.05
N ASP A 861 -32.53 11.01 -29.78
CA ASP A 861 -33.75 11.10 -28.98
C ASP A 861 -33.82 12.46 -28.24
N LEU A 862 -34.49 12.53 -27.09
CA LEU A 862 -34.43 13.69 -26.19
C LEU A 862 -33.35 13.46 -25.12
N PRO A 863 -32.63 14.50 -24.65
CA PRO A 863 -31.69 14.40 -23.53
C PRO A 863 -32.27 13.66 -22.31
N SER A 864 -33.53 13.92 -21.98
CA SER A 864 -34.26 13.26 -20.90
C SER A 864 -34.40 11.74 -21.06
N ASP A 865 -34.38 11.21 -22.28
CA ASP A 865 -34.43 9.76 -22.52
C ASP A 865 -33.10 9.08 -22.12
N ALA A 866 -31.96 9.79 -22.29
CA ALA A 866 -30.62 9.32 -21.89
C ALA A 866 -30.43 9.38 -20.37
N VAL A 867 -30.86 10.48 -19.74
CA VAL A 867 -30.97 10.59 -18.26
C VAL A 867 -31.84 9.46 -17.70
N ALA A 868 -32.99 9.18 -18.31
CA ALA A 868 -33.86 8.05 -17.97
C ALA A 868 -33.32 6.66 -18.38
N ALA A 869 -32.18 6.58 -19.07
CA ALA A 869 -31.46 5.33 -19.31
C ALA A 869 -30.39 5.09 -18.23
N ALA A 870 -29.67 6.13 -17.81
CA ALA A 870 -28.77 6.08 -16.65
C ALA A 870 -29.54 5.75 -15.35
N ALA A 871 -30.68 6.41 -15.12
CA ALA A 871 -31.56 6.09 -13.99
C ALA A 871 -32.02 4.62 -13.99
N ALA A 872 -32.21 4.01 -15.16
CA ALA A 872 -32.62 2.61 -15.28
C ALA A 872 -31.45 1.62 -15.06
N LEU A 873 -30.21 2.01 -15.40
CA LEU A 873 -29.00 1.26 -15.05
C LEU A 873 -28.76 1.27 -13.53
N TYR A 874 -28.88 2.44 -12.91
CA TYR A 874 -28.63 2.62 -11.49
C TYR A 874 -29.75 2.03 -10.60
N ALA A 875 -31.02 2.17 -11.00
CA ALA A 875 -32.14 1.46 -10.35
C ALA A 875 -32.05 -0.08 -10.47
N GLY A 876 -31.25 -0.56 -11.43
CA GLY A 876 -30.74 -1.93 -11.45
C GLY A 876 -31.70 -3.00 -11.98
N PHE A 877 -31.24 -4.25 -11.88
CA PHE A 877 -31.96 -5.44 -12.31
C PHE A 877 -31.57 -6.67 -11.48
N THR A 878 -32.49 -7.62 -11.31
CA THR A 878 -32.18 -8.92 -10.69
C THR A 878 -31.84 -9.95 -11.76
N LYS A 879 -30.68 -10.60 -11.62
CA LYS A 879 -30.16 -11.65 -12.50
C LYS A 879 -29.63 -12.81 -11.66
N ASP A 880 -30.14 -14.02 -11.94
CA ASP A 880 -29.71 -15.29 -11.35
C ASP A 880 -29.64 -15.31 -9.80
N GLY A 881 -30.49 -14.49 -9.15
CA GLY A 881 -30.61 -14.36 -7.70
C GLY A 881 -29.94 -13.12 -7.11
N ILE A 882 -29.03 -12.47 -7.84
CA ILE A 882 -28.32 -11.25 -7.43
C ILE A 882 -29.05 -10.02 -8.00
N THR A 883 -29.16 -8.94 -7.22
CA THR A 883 -29.65 -7.64 -7.72
C THR A 883 -28.45 -6.72 -7.95
N TRP A 884 -28.30 -6.24 -9.18
CA TRP A 884 -27.19 -5.42 -9.64
C TRP A 884 -27.64 -3.98 -9.87
N SER A 885 -26.91 -3.02 -9.30
CA SER A 885 -27.03 -1.58 -9.59
C SER A 885 -25.81 -1.16 -10.40
N VAL A 886 -26.01 -0.57 -11.59
CA VAL A 886 -24.91 -0.18 -12.48
C VAL A 886 -24.70 1.32 -12.45
N LYS A 887 -23.59 1.79 -11.86
CA LYS A 887 -23.23 3.22 -11.85
C LYS A 887 -22.87 3.67 -13.27
N THR A 888 -23.18 4.92 -13.61
CA THR A 888 -22.76 5.55 -14.88
C THR A 888 -21.93 6.80 -14.58
N HIS A 889 -20.63 6.71 -14.79
CA HIS A 889 -19.70 7.84 -14.77
C HIS A 889 -19.68 8.50 -16.14
N VAL A 890 -19.65 9.83 -16.20
CA VAL A 890 -19.61 10.59 -17.46
C VAL A 890 -18.35 11.44 -17.53
N ILE A 891 -17.63 11.32 -18.64
CA ILE A 891 -16.46 12.14 -18.96
C ILE A 891 -16.81 12.95 -20.22
N ASP A 892 -16.97 14.26 -20.07
CA ASP A 892 -17.35 15.17 -21.15
C ASP A 892 -16.09 15.85 -21.71
N PHE A 893 -15.64 15.37 -22.87
CA PHE A 893 -14.54 15.95 -23.64
C PHE A 893 -15.00 17.03 -24.62
N GLY A 894 -16.18 17.62 -24.39
CA GLY A 894 -16.71 18.64 -25.25
C GLY A 894 -17.72 19.58 -24.62
N ASN A 895 -18.95 19.53 -25.13
CA ASN A 895 -19.98 20.53 -24.89
C ASN A 895 -21.32 19.89 -24.52
N ALA A 896 -21.32 18.69 -23.91
CA ALA A 896 -22.53 18.06 -23.41
C ALA A 896 -23.07 18.83 -22.18
N GLY A 897 -22.17 19.29 -21.30
CA GLY A 897 -22.50 20.19 -20.20
C GLY A 897 -23.60 19.63 -19.30
N VAL A 898 -24.67 20.40 -19.11
CA VAL A 898 -25.82 20.06 -18.23
C VAL A 898 -26.42 18.69 -18.53
N GLU A 899 -26.40 18.20 -19.77
CA GLU A 899 -26.88 16.84 -20.08
C GLU A 899 -25.94 15.77 -19.51
N ALA A 900 -24.62 15.97 -19.59
CA ALA A 900 -23.64 15.05 -19.02
C ALA A 900 -23.78 14.97 -17.50
N ASP A 901 -23.97 16.10 -16.82
CA ASP A 901 -24.24 16.17 -15.38
C ASP A 901 -25.53 15.44 -15.01
N GLN A 902 -26.61 15.65 -15.76
CA GLN A 902 -27.88 14.96 -15.52
C GLN A 902 -27.77 13.44 -15.72
N ILE A 903 -26.97 12.98 -16.69
CA ILE A 903 -26.69 11.55 -16.91
C ILE A 903 -25.84 10.98 -15.75
N ALA A 904 -24.83 11.70 -15.27
CA ALA A 904 -24.01 11.29 -14.12
C ALA A 904 -24.83 11.23 -12.81
N ALA A 905 -25.66 12.24 -12.55
CA ALA A 905 -26.53 12.31 -11.38
C ALA A 905 -27.55 11.18 -11.37
N ALA A 906 -28.25 10.96 -12.49
CA ALA A 906 -29.18 9.84 -12.66
C ALA A 906 -28.48 8.48 -12.64
N GLY A 907 -27.20 8.44 -13.05
CA GLY A 907 -26.32 7.28 -13.00
C GLY A 907 -25.70 7.00 -11.62
N GLY A 908 -26.02 7.78 -10.59
CA GLY A 908 -25.55 7.58 -9.22
C GLY A 908 -24.09 8.01 -8.96
N THR A 909 -23.53 8.92 -9.78
CA THR A 909 -22.12 9.34 -9.69
C THR A 909 -21.89 10.84 -9.45
N GLY A 910 -22.97 11.64 -9.35
CA GLY A 910 -22.89 13.08 -9.05
C GLY A 910 -22.89 13.93 -10.32
N SER A 911 -21.75 14.56 -10.65
CA SER A 911 -21.58 15.40 -11.84
C SER A 911 -20.71 14.71 -12.90
N ALA A 912 -20.68 15.26 -14.12
CA ALA A 912 -19.72 14.83 -15.12
C ALA A 912 -18.31 15.35 -14.81
N GLN A 913 -17.30 14.66 -15.34
CA GLN A 913 -15.92 15.16 -15.35
C GLN A 913 -15.66 15.83 -16.70
N HIS A 914 -15.74 17.17 -16.73
CA HIS A 914 -15.46 17.95 -17.94
C HIS A 914 -13.94 18.10 -18.14
N VAL A 915 -13.45 17.75 -19.33
CA VAL A 915 -12.02 17.54 -19.62
C VAL A 915 -11.63 18.06 -21.00
N THR A 916 -10.37 18.47 -21.17
CA THR A 916 -9.89 19.16 -22.38
C THR A 916 -8.60 18.59 -22.98
N THR A 917 -7.89 17.72 -22.26
CA THR A 917 -6.66 17.04 -22.72
C THR A 917 -6.72 15.53 -22.49
N ASP A 918 -5.90 14.77 -23.21
CA ASP A 918 -5.74 13.32 -23.06
C ASP A 918 -5.22 12.93 -21.66
N ALA A 919 -4.32 13.75 -21.08
CA ALA A 919 -3.87 13.59 -19.70
C ALA A 919 -5.03 13.72 -18.69
N GLN A 920 -5.93 14.70 -18.89
CA GLN A 920 -7.13 14.84 -18.06
C GLN A 920 -8.10 13.66 -18.22
N ILE A 921 -8.23 13.06 -19.41
CA ILE A 921 -9.01 11.82 -19.59
C ILE A 921 -8.37 10.66 -18.84
N ALA A 922 -7.05 10.47 -18.96
CA ALA A 922 -6.32 9.43 -18.25
C ALA A 922 -6.43 9.58 -16.73
N GLN A 923 -6.37 10.82 -16.22
CA GLN A 923 -6.59 11.16 -14.82
C GLN A 923 -8.04 10.94 -14.40
N ALA A 924 -9.03 11.32 -15.21
CA ALA A 924 -10.45 11.13 -14.92
C ALA A 924 -10.82 9.64 -14.77
N ILE A 925 -10.41 8.82 -15.74
CA ILE A 925 -10.55 7.35 -15.66
C ILE A 925 -9.74 6.81 -14.48
N GLY A 926 -8.52 7.31 -14.27
CA GLY A 926 -7.69 6.94 -13.14
C GLY A 926 -8.32 7.22 -11.78
N ASN A 927 -9.05 8.34 -11.62
CA ASN A 927 -9.76 8.70 -10.39
C ASN A 927 -10.97 7.80 -10.16
N ILE A 928 -11.73 7.48 -11.22
CA ILE A 928 -12.84 6.52 -11.16
C ILE A 928 -12.34 5.15 -10.68
N LEU A 929 -11.20 4.67 -11.21
CA LEU A 929 -10.61 3.37 -10.84
C LEU A 929 -9.92 3.39 -9.46
N LYS A 930 -9.26 4.48 -9.09
CA LYS A 930 -8.56 4.66 -7.80
C LYS A 930 -9.52 4.84 -6.62
N GLY A 931 -10.78 5.20 -6.83
CA GLY A 931 -11.72 5.59 -5.78
C GLY A 931 -12.10 4.53 -4.74
N GLY A 932 -11.51 3.33 -4.78
CA GLY A 932 -11.85 2.21 -3.91
C GLY A 932 -13.19 1.59 -4.32
N PRO A 933 -13.19 0.56 -5.19
CA PRO A 933 -14.42 -0.17 -5.52
C PRO A 933 -15.03 -0.85 -4.28
N TYR A 934 -14.19 -1.09 -3.29
CA TYR A 934 -14.43 -1.82 -2.06
C TYR A 934 -13.96 -0.99 -0.87
N PRO A 935 -14.82 -0.71 0.13
CA PRO A 935 -14.38 -0.14 1.40
C PRO A 935 -13.56 -1.15 2.21
N SER A 936 -12.93 -0.69 3.30
CA SER A 936 -12.42 -1.56 4.35
C SER A 936 -13.56 -2.38 4.97
N GLU A 937 -13.26 -3.60 5.43
CA GLU A 937 -14.27 -4.46 6.04
C GLU A 937 -14.92 -3.82 7.27
N ALA A 938 -16.22 -4.05 7.44
CA ALA A 938 -17.03 -3.49 8.52
C ALA A 938 -17.84 -4.60 9.18
N CYS A 939 -17.93 -4.56 10.51
CA CYS A 939 -18.65 -5.55 11.31
C CYS A 939 -20.17 -5.36 11.23
N ASP A 940 -20.76 -5.58 10.05
CA ASP A 940 -22.19 -5.38 9.76
C ASP A 940 -22.89 -6.58 9.11
N GLY A 941 -22.20 -7.71 8.92
CA GLY A 941 -22.75 -8.95 8.37
C GLY A 941 -22.76 -9.00 6.84
N LEU A 942 -21.94 -8.19 6.17
CA LEU A 942 -21.78 -8.15 4.71
C LEU A 942 -20.35 -8.57 4.28
N ASP A 943 -20.18 -8.75 2.97
CA ASP A 943 -18.90 -9.03 2.28
C ASP A 943 -18.41 -7.69 1.69
N ASN A 944 -17.97 -6.76 2.56
CA ASN A 944 -17.79 -5.35 2.16
C ASN A 944 -16.58 -5.17 1.23
N ASN A 945 -15.48 -5.86 1.51
CA ASN A 945 -14.30 -5.89 0.65
C ASN A 945 -14.48 -6.78 -0.59
N CYS A 946 -15.52 -7.62 -0.60
CA CYS A 946 -15.88 -8.52 -1.70
C CYS A 946 -14.84 -9.59 -2.06
N ASN A 947 -14.11 -10.13 -1.07
CA ASN A 947 -13.34 -11.36 -1.26
C ASN A 947 -14.21 -12.63 -1.15
N GLY A 948 -15.46 -12.55 -0.68
CA GLY A 948 -16.30 -13.72 -0.43
C GLY A 948 -16.11 -14.30 0.97
N CYS A 949 -15.89 -13.44 1.95
CA CYS A 949 -16.01 -13.69 3.39
C CYS A 949 -16.96 -12.63 3.98
N VAL A 950 -17.18 -12.66 5.29
CA VAL A 950 -18.09 -11.77 6.02
C VAL A 950 -17.51 -11.53 7.40
N ASP A 951 -17.39 -10.27 7.80
CA ASP A 951 -16.89 -9.84 9.12
C ASP A 951 -15.48 -10.37 9.50
N GLU A 952 -14.61 -10.71 8.53
CA GLU A 952 -13.24 -11.17 8.80
C GLU A 952 -12.31 -10.08 9.35
N GLY A 953 -11.20 -10.50 9.99
CA GLY A 953 -10.22 -9.61 10.61
C GLY A 953 -10.49 -9.32 12.10
N GLY A 954 -11.36 -10.11 12.74
CA GLY A 954 -11.54 -10.10 14.19
C GLY A 954 -12.53 -9.05 14.73
N CYS A 955 -13.78 -9.07 14.26
CA CYS A 955 -14.87 -8.29 14.87
C CYS A 955 -15.10 -8.67 16.36
N PRO A 956 -15.23 -7.69 17.29
CA PRO A 956 -15.21 -7.89 18.74
C PRO A 956 -16.55 -8.22 19.43
#